data_AF-A0A364Y253-F1
#
_entry.id   AF-A0A364Y253-F1
#
_cell.length_a   1.000
_cell.length_b   1.000
_cell.length_c   1.000
_cell.angle_alpha   90.00
_cell.angle_beta   90.00
_cell.angle_gamma   90.00
#
_symmetry.space_group_name_H-M   'P 1'
#
loop_
_entity.id
_entity.type
_entity.pdbx_description
1 polymer ?
#
loop_
_entity_poly.entity_id
_entity_poly.type
_entity_poly.pdbx_seq_one_letter_code
_entity_poly.pdbx_strand_id
1 'polypeptide(L)'
;MFTEEAPTKELPSPHETLHKKNENQIPYYLGYGLLAISAAVYLITELFGLRRSDDGLTLFVAHYALALAFTFILLHHKKIGIRKSWYRTNIHLTIILLNLFLVSAYSLNRVMDVFQDSSDWLCVAILITSTTALAFRFYPQLPSFVKGIGKAILGFAIVLYTYMIFYVAPFYAFGAIGTILLAVGFHIFVPLLMVTSLIALLYKIHHDHDRSVYWAIIGGSLTTIYTIFFALEWRNRIQRIEHYSYNSVLDDNTELPHWITIAENIEDDWITRTILKGTLRYTLYNPNQWHFIPNRLAWDEKRIHDPLVFIGSLFGEVNLTEEDRIKILHTISERRHKSEERLWSGDNLVTAHIINDIDIYPDLRFAYTENYFDIKNTSEHGRWWGNTQEALYTFQLPEGSVVTSLSLWIEGKEQKGILTSKGKATEAYNTIVGKEVRDPSVVHWREGNTVVVRVFPCTTEEERKVKIGITTPLQVQNGALIYSNIMFDGPSPNEAQQTIRIRFPKGNAGIQLPNTFERDNKGYFTAKQSYDEKFTLKLPLTTIPKNNQFSFDGFTYQIADHQPTTTHLDVKSLYLDLNNSWTSDELSAIQNTLDYAHAIAYTEGEFINITQANWSQIVPILAKRNFSIFPFHKIKDVDHALVVTKGNPLSIQLSDLKDTPFSDALHTYFSDEKRIFTFNLTGGTSTYIRSLRELRVLHYASGDTEYLNKLIKSKTFPTANESENRVVLHDANVAITKTVSDPTPNINTAPDHLARLFSYNDIMRQTGYHHFQKEYTNDNLVTEAAKAYVVSPLSSLIVLETQADYDRFGIKDVNNTLGNASKQSTGAVPEPHEWIMIILCGIIILYFKFKQ
;
A
#
# COMPACT_ATOMS: atom_id res chain seq x y z
N MET A 1 -87.62 18.27 -51.55
CA MET A 1 -87.12 19.64 -51.78
C MET A 1 -86.66 20.15 -50.41
N PHE A 2 -85.37 20.51 -50.33
CA PHE A 2 -84.65 21.21 -49.24
C PHE A 2 -84.21 20.46 -47.95
N THR A 3 -82.86 20.40 -47.85
CA THR A 3 -81.94 20.52 -46.70
C THR A 3 -81.89 19.42 -45.63
N GLU A 4 -80.90 18.53 -45.79
CA GLU A 4 -80.28 17.73 -44.72
C GLU A 4 -79.35 18.62 -43.88
N GLU A 5 -79.65 18.72 -42.58
CA GLU A 5 -78.77 19.33 -41.58
C GLU A 5 -77.60 18.38 -41.27
N ALA A 6 -76.37 18.91 -41.34
CA ALA A 6 -75.16 18.22 -40.89
C ALA A 6 -75.13 18.12 -39.36
N PRO A 7 -74.71 16.98 -38.77
CA PRO A 7 -74.62 16.85 -37.31
C PRO A 7 -73.48 17.71 -36.78
N THR A 8 -73.83 18.61 -35.85
CA THR A 8 -72.90 19.38 -35.02
C THR A 8 -72.02 18.43 -34.20
N LYS A 9 -70.72 18.42 -34.50
CA LYS A 9 -69.70 17.79 -33.65
C LYS A 9 -69.57 18.63 -32.38
N GLU A 10 -70.20 18.20 -31.29
CA GLU A 10 -70.00 18.81 -29.98
C GLU A 10 -68.51 18.82 -29.63
N LEU A 11 -67.99 20.00 -29.31
CA LEU A 11 -66.65 20.16 -28.74
C LEU A 11 -66.64 19.50 -27.35
N PRO A 12 -65.69 18.59 -27.05
CA PRO A 12 -65.65 17.91 -25.77
C PRO A 12 -65.54 18.92 -24.64
N SER A 13 -66.29 18.70 -23.56
CA SER A 13 -66.31 19.60 -22.40
C SER A 13 -64.90 19.78 -21.81
N PRO A 14 -64.61 20.91 -21.12
CA PRO A 14 -63.35 21.11 -20.41
C PRO A 14 -63.01 19.95 -19.45
N HIS A 15 -64.03 19.29 -18.90
CA HIS A 15 -63.90 18.10 -18.05
C HIS A 15 -63.45 16.85 -18.84
N GLU A 16 -64.00 16.58 -20.03
CA GLU A 16 -63.57 15.46 -20.88
C GLU A 16 -62.15 15.63 -21.42
N THR A 17 -61.76 16.87 -21.74
CA THR A 17 -60.40 17.19 -22.18
C THR A 17 -59.39 17.10 -21.04
N LEU A 18 -59.76 17.48 -19.81
CA LEU A 18 -58.94 17.22 -18.62
C LEU A 18 -58.81 15.71 -18.33
N HIS A 19 -59.90 14.96 -18.42
CA HIS A 19 -59.91 13.52 -18.17
C HIS A 19 -59.01 12.75 -19.15
N LYS A 20 -59.11 13.02 -20.46
CA LYS A 20 -58.24 12.43 -21.50
C LYS A 20 -56.78 12.84 -21.38
N LYS A 21 -56.50 14.05 -20.85
CA LYS A 21 -55.13 14.53 -20.59
C LYS A 21 -54.53 13.84 -19.37
N ASN A 22 -55.31 13.63 -18.31
CA ASN A 22 -54.88 12.90 -17.11
C ASN A 22 -54.67 11.40 -17.37
N GLU A 23 -55.56 10.75 -18.13
CA GLU A 23 -55.47 9.32 -18.45
C GLU A 23 -54.22 8.98 -19.27
N ASN A 24 -53.75 9.89 -20.14
CA ASN A 24 -52.51 9.71 -20.88
C ASN A 24 -51.22 9.93 -20.04
N GLN A 25 -51.33 10.45 -18.82
CA GLN A 25 -50.18 10.68 -17.93
C GLN A 25 -49.99 9.57 -16.88
N ILE A 26 -51.03 8.80 -16.56
CA ILE A 26 -51.00 7.71 -15.57
C ILE A 26 -49.82 6.74 -15.78
N PRO A 27 -49.55 6.22 -17.00
CA PRO A 27 -48.45 5.26 -17.18
C PRO A 27 -47.08 5.83 -16.83
N TYR A 28 -46.89 7.14 -16.93
CA TYR A 28 -45.63 7.76 -16.56
C TYR A 28 -45.41 7.78 -15.04
N TYR A 29 -46.42 8.19 -14.27
CA TYR A 29 -46.33 8.21 -12.81
C TYR A 29 -46.12 6.82 -12.25
N LEU A 30 -46.83 5.82 -12.80
CA LEU A 30 -46.63 4.42 -12.44
C LEU A 30 -45.19 3.96 -12.74
N GLY A 31 -44.65 4.29 -13.92
CA GLY A 31 -43.30 3.92 -14.30
C GLY A 31 -42.21 4.52 -13.40
N TYR A 32 -42.27 5.83 -13.12
CA TYR A 32 -41.34 6.46 -12.17
C TYR A 32 -41.53 5.96 -10.74
N GLY A 33 -42.77 5.67 -10.33
CA GLY A 33 -43.08 5.07 -9.03
C GLY A 33 -42.45 3.68 -8.88
N LEU A 34 -42.52 2.83 -9.91
CA LEU A 34 -41.88 1.51 -9.90
C LEU A 34 -40.35 1.61 -9.85
N LEU A 35 -39.74 2.59 -10.52
CA LEU A 35 -38.30 2.87 -10.37
C LEU A 35 -37.94 3.33 -8.95
N ALA A 36 -38.76 4.17 -8.33
CA ALA A 36 -38.56 4.60 -6.94
C ALA A 36 -38.69 3.43 -5.95
N ILE A 37 -39.67 2.54 -6.17
CA ILE A 37 -39.83 1.30 -5.39
C ILE A 37 -38.59 0.41 -5.55
N SER A 38 -38.13 0.21 -6.79
CA SER A 38 -36.91 -0.53 -7.09
C SER A 38 -35.69 0.03 -6.34
N ALA A 39 -35.49 1.35 -6.35
CA ALA A 39 -34.43 2.00 -5.59
C ALA A 39 -34.59 1.82 -4.07
N ALA A 40 -35.82 1.93 -3.55
CA ALA A 40 -36.11 1.72 -2.14
C ALA A 40 -35.85 0.29 -1.69
N VAL A 41 -36.17 -0.71 -2.53
CA VAL A 41 -35.86 -2.12 -2.26
C VAL A 41 -34.36 -2.31 -2.07
N TYR A 42 -33.52 -1.78 -2.98
CA TYR A 42 -32.06 -1.84 -2.80
C TYR A 42 -31.57 -1.10 -1.55
N LEU A 43 -32.09 0.10 -1.29
CA LEU A 43 -31.69 0.90 -0.14
C LEU A 43 -32.04 0.21 1.19
N ILE A 44 -33.23 -0.40 1.29
CA ILE A 44 -33.67 -1.16 2.46
C ILE A 44 -32.79 -2.39 2.65
N THR A 45 -32.46 -3.13 1.59
CA THR A 45 -31.60 -4.31 1.72
C THR A 45 -30.20 -3.97 2.21
N GLU A 46 -29.63 -2.84 1.78
CA GLU A 46 -28.30 -2.39 2.22
C GLU A 46 -28.34 -1.79 3.64
N LEU A 47 -29.29 -0.89 3.94
CA LEU A 47 -29.36 -0.19 5.24
C LEU A 47 -29.67 -1.11 6.42
N PHE A 48 -30.50 -2.13 6.21
CA PHE A 48 -30.93 -3.03 7.28
C PHE A 48 -30.09 -4.32 7.37
N GLY A 49 -29.02 -4.44 6.57
CA GLY A 49 -28.15 -5.62 6.59
C GLY A 49 -28.92 -6.93 6.40
N LEU A 50 -30.05 -6.90 5.70
CA LEU A 50 -30.94 -8.07 5.53
C LEU A 50 -30.33 -9.16 4.65
N ARG A 51 -29.11 -8.93 4.15
CA ARG A 51 -28.37 -9.73 3.19
C ARG A 51 -27.98 -11.09 3.79
N ARG A 52 -28.77 -12.12 3.49
CA ARG A 52 -28.37 -13.53 3.63
C ARG A 52 -27.69 -14.01 2.35
N SER A 53 -26.90 -15.09 2.43
CA SER A 53 -26.15 -15.67 1.31
C SER A 53 -27.02 -16.01 0.08
N ASP A 54 -28.31 -16.23 0.29
CA ASP A 54 -29.25 -16.74 -0.72
C ASP A 54 -30.17 -15.65 -1.32
N ASP A 55 -30.03 -14.38 -0.92
CA ASP A 55 -30.97 -13.31 -1.28
C ASP A 55 -30.82 -12.79 -2.72
N GLY A 56 -29.76 -13.15 -3.43
CA GLY A 56 -29.50 -12.66 -4.79
C GLY A 56 -30.62 -13.00 -5.78
N LEU A 57 -31.16 -14.22 -5.70
CA LEU A 57 -32.27 -14.66 -6.55
C LEU A 57 -33.57 -13.94 -6.18
N THR A 58 -33.85 -13.79 -4.88
CA THR A 58 -35.03 -13.07 -4.38
C THR A 58 -35.03 -11.61 -4.84
N LEU A 59 -33.87 -10.96 -4.74
CA LEU A 59 -33.69 -9.58 -5.18
C LEU A 59 -33.89 -9.46 -6.69
N PHE A 60 -33.32 -10.38 -7.48
CA PHE A 60 -33.55 -10.42 -8.92
C PHE A 60 -35.03 -10.58 -9.26
N VAL A 61 -35.72 -11.55 -8.65
CA VAL A 61 -37.15 -11.80 -8.90
C VAL A 61 -38.00 -10.58 -8.57
N ALA A 62 -37.70 -9.86 -7.48
CA ALA A 62 -38.41 -8.63 -7.12
C ALA A 62 -38.26 -7.55 -8.21
N HIS A 63 -37.03 -7.29 -8.66
CA HIS A 63 -36.77 -6.29 -9.70
C HIS A 63 -37.37 -6.69 -11.06
N TYR A 64 -37.29 -7.97 -11.40
CA TYR A 64 -37.87 -8.51 -12.62
C TYR A 64 -39.40 -8.40 -12.60
N ALA A 65 -40.04 -8.67 -11.45
CA ALA A 65 -41.48 -8.50 -11.28
C ALA A 65 -41.93 -7.05 -11.50
N LEU A 66 -41.17 -6.06 -11.04
CA LEU A 66 -41.47 -4.64 -11.30
C LEU A 66 -41.38 -4.29 -12.79
N ALA A 67 -40.35 -4.80 -13.50
CA ALA A 67 -40.20 -4.61 -14.94
C ALA A 67 -41.35 -5.29 -15.73
N LEU A 68 -41.75 -6.49 -15.34
CA LEU A 68 -42.89 -7.20 -15.92
C LEU A 68 -44.22 -6.49 -15.64
N ALA A 69 -44.45 -6.03 -14.41
CA ALA A 69 -45.65 -5.28 -14.04
C ALA A 69 -45.79 -4.03 -14.92
N PHE A 70 -44.70 -3.29 -15.12
CA PHE A 70 -44.73 -2.14 -16.03
C PHE A 70 -44.96 -2.53 -17.49
N THR A 71 -44.39 -3.65 -17.94
CA THR A 71 -44.66 -4.21 -19.27
C THR A 71 -46.15 -4.49 -19.46
N PHE A 72 -46.81 -5.13 -18.48
CA PHE A 72 -48.25 -5.40 -18.51
C PHE A 72 -49.10 -4.12 -18.52
N ILE A 73 -48.74 -3.12 -17.70
CA ILE A 73 -49.40 -1.80 -17.72
C ILE A 73 -49.32 -1.17 -19.12
N LEU A 74 -48.15 -1.18 -19.74
CA LEU A 74 -47.97 -0.61 -21.07
C LEU A 74 -48.70 -1.39 -22.16
N LEU A 75 -48.80 -2.72 -22.04
CA LEU A 75 -49.59 -3.56 -22.95
C LEU A 75 -51.08 -3.27 -22.80
N HIS A 76 -51.59 -3.17 -21.57
CA HIS A 76 -52.99 -2.86 -21.27
C HIS A 76 -53.41 -1.51 -21.87
N HIS A 77 -52.58 -0.47 -21.71
CA HIS A 77 -52.81 0.85 -22.31
C HIS A 77 -52.44 0.92 -23.81
N LYS A 78 -52.05 -0.20 -24.45
CA LYS A 78 -51.65 -0.30 -25.87
C LYS A 78 -50.51 0.66 -26.27
N LYS A 79 -49.60 0.95 -25.34
CA LYS A 79 -48.47 1.90 -25.50
C LYS A 79 -47.15 1.25 -25.91
N ILE A 80 -47.03 -0.08 -25.83
CA ILE A 80 -45.84 -0.85 -26.22
C ILE A 80 -46.14 -1.83 -27.38
N GLY A 81 -45.13 -2.12 -28.20
CA GLY A 81 -45.18 -3.08 -29.31
C GLY A 81 -44.15 -2.75 -30.40
N ILE A 82 -43.92 -3.67 -31.35
CA ILE A 82 -42.81 -3.59 -32.34
C ILE A 82 -42.68 -2.22 -33.01
N ARG A 83 -43.79 -1.58 -33.40
CA ARG A 83 -43.80 -0.20 -33.94
C ARG A 83 -44.22 0.85 -32.90
N LYS A 84 -45.13 0.49 -31.99
CA LYS A 84 -45.76 1.42 -31.04
C LYS A 84 -44.81 1.95 -29.99
N SER A 85 -43.83 1.14 -29.56
CA SER A 85 -42.80 1.54 -28.59
C SER A 85 -41.96 2.73 -29.04
N TRP A 86 -41.84 2.90 -30.37
CA TRP A 86 -40.99 3.92 -30.99
C TRP A 86 -41.78 5.15 -31.46
N TYR A 87 -43.09 5.19 -31.23
CA TYR A 87 -43.90 6.38 -31.52
C TYR A 87 -43.48 7.54 -30.62
N ARG A 88 -43.56 8.77 -31.14
CA ARG A 88 -43.17 9.99 -30.42
C ARG A 88 -43.85 10.15 -29.07
N THR A 89 -45.07 9.65 -28.94
CA THR A 89 -45.89 9.68 -27.72
C THR A 89 -45.47 8.65 -26.66
N ASN A 90 -44.77 7.59 -27.06
CA ASN A 90 -44.49 6.43 -26.21
C ASN A 90 -42.98 6.22 -25.92
N ILE A 91 -42.08 6.85 -26.66
CA ILE A 91 -40.62 6.64 -26.53
C ILE A 91 -40.10 6.80 -25.08
N HIS A 92 -40.64 7.78 -24.34
CA HIS A 92 -40.26 8.01 -22.94
C HIS A 92 -40.74 6.88 -22.01
N LEU A 93 -41.90 6.26 -22.29
CA LEU A 93 -42.37 5.07 -21.56
C LEU A 93 -41.48 3.87 -21.84
N THR A 94 -41.02 3.71 -23.08
CA THR A 94 -40.03 2.68 -23.47
C THR A 94 -38.72 2.87 -22.71
N ILE A 95 -38.21 4.10 -22.59
CA ILE A 95 -36.99 4.40 -21.81
C ILE A 95 -37.16 4.05 -20.33
N ILE A 96 -38.30 4.36 -19.72
CA ILE A 96 -38.60 3.97 -18.33
C ILE A 96 -38.56 2.44 -18.18
N LEU A 97 -39.20 1.73 -19.12
CA LEU A 97 -39.22 0.27 -19.10
C LEU A 97 -37.82 -0.33 -19.25
N LEU A 98 -37.01 0.20 -20.17
CA LEU A 98 -35.64 -0.29 -20.37
C LEU A 98 -34.75 -0.04 -19.16
N ASN A 99 -34.96 1.04 -18.40
CA ASN A 99 -34.25 1.27 -17.15
C ASN A 99 -34.68 0.29 -16.04
N LEU A 100 -35.97 -0.08 -15.97
CA LEU A 100 -36.42 -1.15 -15.06
C LEU A 100 -35.76 -2.50 -15.41
N PHE A 101 -35.71 -2.84 -16.71
CA PHE A 101 -35.00 -4.04 -17.16
C PHE A 101 -33.48 -3.95 -16.97
N LEU A 102 -32.87 -2.76 -17.06
CA LEU A 102 -31.45 -2.56 -16.78
C LEU A 102 -31.14 -2.85 -15.31
N VAL A 103 -31.96 -2.32 -14.38
CA VAL A 103 -31.82 -2.62 -12.95
C VAL A 103 -32.03 -4.10 -12.67
N SER A 104 -33.02 -4.73 -13.31
CA SER A 104 -33.24 -6.17 -13.24
C SER A 104 -32.05 -6.98 -13.79
N ALA A 105 -31.42 -6.53 -14.87
CA ALA A 105 -30.24 -7.18 -15.46
C ALA A 105 -29.04 -7.15 -14.51
N TYR A 106 -28.76 -6.01 -13.87
CA TYR A 106 -27.69 -5.91 -12.85
C TYR A 106 -28.03 -6.71 -11.58
N SER A 107 -29.31 -6.88 -11.26
CA SER A 107 -29.75 -7.77 -10.18
C SER A 107 -29.49 -9.24 -10.53
N LEU A 108 -29.85 -9.65 -11.76
CA LEU A 108 -29.57 -10.98 -12.29
C LEU A 108 -28.06 -11.27 -12.31
N ASN A 109 -27.26 -10.25 -12.60
CA ASN A 109 -25.81 -10.34 -12.63
C ASN A 109 -25.18 -10.73 -11.28
N ARG A 110 -25.91 -10.55 -10.17
CA ARG A 110 -25.49 -11.00 -8.83
C ARG A 110 -25.71 -12.50 -8.61
N VAL A 111 -26.53 -13.14 -9.44
CA VAL A 111 -26.87 -14.57 -9.39
C VAL A 111 -26.07 -15.35 -10.43
N MET A 112 -25.94 -14.78 -11.63
CA MET A 112 -25.14 -15.31 -12.73
C MET A 112 -24.24 -14.21 -13.30
N ASP A 113 -22.93 -14.40 -13.23
CA ASP A 113 -21.96 -13.39 -13.66
C ASP A 113 -21.92 -13.27 -15.20
N VAL A 114 -22.80 -12.45 -15.78
CA VAL A 114 -22.78 -12.07 -17.21
C VAL A 114 -21.72 -11.00 -17.45
N PHE A 115 -21.68 -10.01 -16.57
CA PHE A 115 -20.58 -9.08 -16.38
C PHE A 115 -19.85 -9.44 -15.09
N GLN A 116 -18.53 -9.32 -15.11
CA GLN A 116 -17.77 -9.21 -13.87
C GLN A 116 -18.10 -7.88 -13.16
N ASP A 117 -17.66 -7.68 -11.92
CA ASP A 117 -18.01 -6.49 -11.15
C ASP A 117 -17.60 -5.21 -11.91
N SER A 118 -18.51 -4.25 -12.08
CA SER A 118 -18.26 -3.07 -12.90
C SER A 118 -17.28 -2.11 -12.22
N SER A 119 -16.39 -1.47 -12.99
CA SER A 119 -15.53 -0.41 -12.48
C SER A 119 -16.36 0.78 -11.94
N ASP A 120 -15.83 1.49 -10.95
CA ASP A 120 -16.55 2.60 -10.29
C ASP A 120 -17.04 3.66 -11.28
N TRP A 121 -16.21 4.02 -12.26
CA TRP A 121 -16.59 5.00 -13.28
C TRP A 121 -17.70 4.49 -14.19
N LEU A 122 -17.73 3.18 -14.50
CA LEU A 122 -18.79 2.57 -15.29
C LEU A 122 -20.12 2.63 -14.53
N CYS A 123 -20.11 2.32 -13.23
CA CYS A 123 -21.29 2.45 -12.36
C CYS A 123 -21.85 3.89 -12.39
N VAL A 124 -20.98 4.89 -12.23
CA VAL A 124 -21.37 6.32 -12.32
C VAL A 124 -21.88 6.68 -13.71
N ALA A 125 -21.22 6.20 -14.78
CA ALA A 125 -21.63 6.46 -16.16
C ALA A 125 -23.01 5.89 -16.47
N ILE A 126 -23.32 4.67 -16.02
CA ILE A 126 -24.65 4.07 -16.17
C ILE A 126 -25.69 4.92 -15.44
N LEU A 127 -25.44 5.31 -14.20
CA LEU A 127 -26.35 6.16 -13.43
C LEU A 127 -26.62 7.51 -14.13
N ILE A 128 -25.57 8.20 -14.59
CA ILE A 128 -25.69 9.48 -15.29
C ILE A 128 -26.47 9.32 -16.60
N THR A 129 -26.15 8.31 -17.42
CA THR A 129 -26.82 8.10 -18.71
C THR A 129 -28.29 7.70 -18.53
N SER A 130 -28.59 6.82 -17.57
CA SER A 130 -29.95 6.45 -17.19
C SER A 130 -30.77 7.63 -16.67
N THR A 131 -30.23 8.38 -15.72
CA THR A 131 -30.91 9.56 -15.15
C THR A 131 -31.17 10.61 -16.22
N THR A 132 -30.20 10.86 -17.09
CA THR A 132 -30.34 11.81 -18.19
C THR A 132 -31.43 11.35 -19.15
N ALA A 133 -31.39 10.09 -19.62
CA ALA A 133 -32.40 9.53 -20.52
C ALA A 133 -33.83 9.60 -19.93
N LEU A 134 -33.99 9.36 -18.62
CA LEU A 134 -35.26 9.52 -17.91
C LEU A 134 -35.71 10.99 -17.82
N ALA A 135 -34.78 11.91 -17.58
CA ALA A 135 -35.06 13.35 -17.47
C ALA A 135 -35.45 13.99 -18.80
N PHE A 136 -35.10 13.38 -19.94
CA PHE A 136 -35.43 13.89 -21.28
C PHE A 136 -36.93 14.05 -21.57
N ARG A 137 -37.82 13.46 -20.76
CA ARG A 137 -39.26 13.79 -20.83
C ARG A 137 -39.54 15.26 -20.53
N PHE A 138 -38.79 15.84 -19.58
CA PHE A 138 -38.91 17.23 -19.16
C PHE A 138 -38.06 18.17 -20.01
N TYR A 139 -37.45 17.64 -21.09
CA TYR A 139 -36.55 18.38 -21.98
C TYR A 139 -37.07 19.75 -22.41
N PRO A 140 -38.35 19.95 -22.79
CA PRO A 140 -38.84 21.28 -23.18
C PRO A 140 -38.64 22.36 -22.10
N GLN A 141 -38.71 21.97 -20.82
CA GLN A 141 -38.65 22.85 -19.65
C GLN A 141 -37.20 23.18 -19.22
N LEU A 142 -36.20 22.51 -19.79
CA LEU A 142 -34.80 22.69 -19.39
C LEU A 142 -34.17 23.95 -20.05
N PRO A 143 -33.21 24.62 -19.37
CA PRO A 143 -32.40 25.67 -19.97
C PRO A 143 -31.61 25.19 -21.20
N SER A 144 -31.33 26.09 -22.15
CA SER A 144 -30.64 25.76 -23.43
C SER A 144 -29.27 25.10 -23.24
N PHE A 145 -28.50 25.54 -22.25
CA PHE A 145 -27.22 24.94 -21.90
C PHE A 145 -27.37 23.50 -21.39
N VAL A 146 -28.32 23.26 -20.48
CA VAL A 146 -28.62 21.93 -19.91
C VAL A 146 -29.12 20.97 -21.00
N LYS A 147 -29.91 21.48 -21.95
CA LYS A 147 -30.34 20.73 -23.15
C LYS A 147 -29.14 20.26 -23.99
N GLY A 148 -28.15 21.12 -24.20
CA GLY A 148 -26.90 20.80 -24.89
C GLY A 148 -26.12 19.68 -24.19
N ILE A 149 -25.86 19.83 -22.88
CA ILE A 149 -25.16 18.83 -22.07
C ILE A 149 -25.90 17.49 -22.10
N GLY A 150 -27.22 17.49 -21.86
CA GLY A 150 -28.01 16.27 -21.88
C GLY A 150 -27.87 15.51 -23.20
N LYS A 151 -27.86 16.21 -24.34
CA LYS A 151 -27.67 15.58 -25.66
C LYS A 151 -26.26 15.03 -25.83
N ALA A 152 -25.24 15.73 -25.36
CA ALA A 152 -23.87 15.20 -25.33
C ALA A 152 -23.77 13.92 -24.50
N ILE A 153 -24.43 13.87 -23.33
CA ILE A 153 -24.52 12.66 -22.50
C ILE A 153 -25.24 11.52 -23.24
N LEU A 154 -26.31 11.79 -24.01
CA LEU A 154 -26.93 10.75 -24.85
C LEU A 154 -25.99 10.25 -25.94
N GLY A 155 -25.17 11.13 -26.52
CA GLY A 155 -24.11 10.76 -27.45
C GLY A 155 -23.11 9.78 -26.84
N PHE A 156 -22.60 10.10 -25.64
CA PHE A 156 -21.78 9.20 -24.84
C PHE A 156 -22.49 7.88 -24.53
N ALA A 157 -23.76 7.92 -24.11
CA ALA A 157 -24.57 6.75 -23.78
C ALA A 157 -24.71 5.80 -24.99
N ILE A 158 -24.94 6.34 -26.19
CA ILE A 158 -25.02 5.53 -27.40
C ILE A 158 -23.73 4.75 -27.63
N VAL A 159 -22.56 5.38 -27.46
CA VAL A 159 -21.26 4.69 -27.59
C VAL A 159 -21.10 3.61 -26.52
N LEU A 160 -21.40 3.93 -25.26
CA LEU A 160 -21.31 3.01 -24.12
C LEU A 160 -22.20 1.77 -24.30
N TYR A 161 -23.49 1.95 -24.61
CA TYR A 161 -24.39 0.82 -24.81
C TYR A 161 -24.07 0.06 -26.11
N THR A 162 -23.49 0.71 -27.12
CA THR A 162 -22.97 0.03 -28.31
C THR A 162 -21.82 -0.91 -27.97
N TYR A 163 -20.90 -0.48 -27.10
CA TYR A 163 -19.88 -1.38 -26.55
C TYR A 163 -20.51 -2.59 -25.85
N MET A 164 -21.51 -2.36 -24.98
CA MET A 164 -22.20 -3.46 -24.28
C MET A 164 -22.89 -4.43 -25.24
N ILE A 165 -23.45 -3.95 -26.36
CA ILE A 165 -24.03 -4.80 -27.43
C ILE A 165 -22.99 -5.80 -27.94
N PHE A 166 -21.76 -5.35 -28.20
CA PHE A 166 -20.70 -6.21 -28.70
C PHE A 166 -20.18 -7.15 -27.60
N TYR A 167 -20.06 -6.67 -26.37
CA TYR A 167 -19.62 -7.48 -25.25
C TYR A 167 -20.55 -8.67 -25.00
N VAL A 168 -21.88 -8.46 -25.00
CA VAL A 168 -22.86 -9.54 -24.77
C VAL A 168 -23.23 -10.31 -26.04
N ALA A 169 -22.69 -9.95 -27.21
CA ALA A 169 -23.04 -10.55 -28.49
C ALA A 169 -22.88 -12.09 -28.54
N PRO A 170 -21.85 -12.69 -27.93
CA PRO A 170 -21.72 -14.16 -27.87
C PRO A 170 -22.92 -14.87 -27.23
N PHE A 171 -23.72 -14.16 -26.42
CA PHE A 171 -24.86 -14.72 -25.69
C PHE A 171 -26.21 -14.51 -26.37
N TYR A 172 -26.30 -13.81 -27.51
CA TYR A 172 -27.61 -13.52 -28.13
C TYR A 172 -28.40 -14.76 -28.51
N ALA A 173 -27.74 -15.82 -28.99
CA ALA A 173 -28.43 -17.08 -29.34
C ALA A 173 -29.11 -17.71 -28.11
N PHE A 174 -28.39 -17.74 -26.98
CA PHE A 174 -28.90 -18.25 -25.72
C PHE A 174 -29.98 -17.33 -25.13
N GLY A 175 -29.77 -16.02 -25.19
CA GLY A 175 -30.77 -15.03 -24.82
C GLY A 175 -32.06 -15.18 -25.60
N ALA A 176 -31.99 -15.47 -26.90
CA ALA A 176 -33.17 -15.72 -27.74
C ALA A 176 -33.94 -16.96 -27.27
N ILE A 177 -33.25 -18.07 -26.99
CA ILE A 177 -33.86 -19.30 -26.45
C ILE A 177 -34.48 -19.04 -25.06
N GLY A 178 -33.72 -18.40 -24.15
CA GLY A 178 -34.17 -18.08 -22.80
C GLY A 178 -35.34 -17.07 -22.76
N THR A 179 -35.48 -16.23 -23.79
CA THR A 179 -36.62 -15.32 -23.94
C THR A 179 -37.92 -16.10 -24.18
N ILE A 180 -37.86 -17.21 -24.93
CA ILE A 180 -39.02 -18.04 -25.27
C ILE A 180 -39.50 -18.85 -24.05
N LEU A 181 -38.58 -19.36 -23.22
CA LEU A 181 -38.92 -20.26 -22.12
C LEU A 181 -39.41 -19.54 -20.86
N LEU A 182 -38.74 -18.44 -20.46
CA LEU A 182 -38.97 -17.79 -19.17
C LEU A 182 -39.04 -16.25 -19.25
N ALA A 183 -38.96 -15.66 -20.46
CA ALA A 183 -38.82 -14.22 -20.68
C ALA A 183 -37.58 -13.56 -20.00
N VAL A 184 -36.79 -14.31 -19.23
CA VAL A 184 -35.55 -13.85 -18.57
C VAL A 184 -34.44 -13.60 -19.58
N GLY A 185 -34.40 -14.34 -20.71
CA GLY A 185 -33.39 -14.13 -21.76
C GLY A 185 -33.46 -12.74 -22.43
N PHE A 186 -34.54 -11.99 -22.20
CA PHE A 186 -34.71 -10.64 -22.74
C PHE A 186 -33.65 -9.64 -22.22
N HIS A 187 -33.08 -9.86 -21.03
CA HIS A 187 -32.10 -8.97 -20.43
C HIS A 187 -30.86 -8.75 -21.31
N ILE A 188 -30.43 -9.77 -22.06
CA ILE A 188 -29.26 -9.70 -22.95
C ILE A 188 -29.49 -8.68 -24.09
N PHE A 189 -30.74 -8.43 -24.48
CA PHE A 189 -31.08 -7.48 -25.55
C PHE A 189 -31.30 -6.04 -25.06
N VAL A 190 -31.26 -5.79 -23.74
CA VAL A 190 -31.48 -4.45 -23.17
C VAL A 190 -30.53 -3.38 -23.74
N PRO A 191 -29.21 -3.63 -23.88
CA PRO A 191 -28.30 -2.63 -24.47
C PRO A 191 -28.69 -2.24 -25.90
N LEU A 192 -29.07 -3.22 -26.73
CA LEU A 192 -29.53 -2.99 -28.12
C LEU A 192 -30.80 -2.13 -28.15
N LEU A 193 -31.77 -2.45 -27.30
CA LEU A 193 -33.00 -1.68 -27.17
C LEU A 193 -32.75 -0.29 -26.60
N MET A 194 -31.74 -0.13 -25.73
CA MET A 194 -31.34 1.16 -25.20
C MET A 194 -30.78 2.04 -26.33
N VAL A 195 -29.79 1.57 -27.11
CA VAL A 195 -29.24 2.33 -28.25
C VAL A 195 -30.33 2.74 -29.23
N THR A 196 -31.21 1.82 -29.63
CA THR A 196 -32.30 2.11 -30.56
C THR A 196 -33.27 3.15 -29.98
N SER A 197 -33.57 3.10 -28.68
CA SER A 197 -34.42 4.09 -28.01
C SER A 197 -33.79 5.49 -27.95
N LEU A 198 -32.48 5.57 -27.71
CA LEU A 198 -31.75 6.83 -27.65
C LEU A 198 -31.65 7.49 -29.03
N ILE A 199 -31.41 6.70 -30.09
CA ILE A 199 -31.43 7.20 -31.48
C ILE A 199 -32.82 7.70 -31.86
N ALA A 200 -33.87 6.95 -31.54
CA ALA A 200 -35.26 7.37 -31.80
C ALA A 200 -35.63 8.65 -31.03
N LEU A 201 -35.16 8.78 -29.79
CA LEU A 201 -35.33 9.99 -28.98
C LEU A 201 -34.63 11.20 -29.61
N LEU A 202 -33.38 11.05 -30.06
CA LEU A 202 -32.63 12.13 -30.73
C LEU A 202 -33.28 12.52 -32.06
N TYR A 203 -33.75 11.55 -32.85
CA TYR A 203 -34.49 11.81 -34.10
C TYR A 203 -35.76 12.62 -33.85
N LYS A 204 -36.51 12.30 -32.80
CA LYS A 204 -37.69 13.07 -32.37
C LYS A 204 -37.31 14.52 -32.05
N ILE A 205 -36.28 14.73 -31.22
CA ILE A 205 -35.83 16.07 -30.81
C ILE A 205 -35.40 16.90 -32.04
N HIS A 206 -34.69 16.27 -32.98
CA HIS A 206 -34.29 16.94 -34.23
C HIS A 206 -35.48 17.47 -35.02
N HIS A 207 -36.50 16.63 -35.17
CA HIS A 207 -37.65 16.94 -36.01
C HIS A 207 -38.55 18.01 -35.37
N ASP A 208 -38.63 18.07 -34.04
CA ASP A 208 -39.37 19.09 -33.29
C ASP A 208 -38.62 20.47 -33.27
N HIS A 209 -37.79 20.74 -34.30
CA HIS A 209 -37.11 22.00 -34.65
C HIS A 209 -35.91 22.42 -33.77
N ASP A 210 -35.39 21.52 -32.93
CA ASP A 210 -34.11 21.73 -32.25
C ASP A 210 -32.94 21.24 -33.12
N ARG A 211 -32.32 22.16 -33.88
CA ARG A 211 -31.16 21.86 -34.74
C ARG A 211 -29.89 21.49 -33.98
N SER A 212 -29.89 21.54 -32.65
CA SER A 212 -28.68 21.32 -31.84
C SER A 212 -28.43 19.84 -31.48
N VAL A 213 -28.76 18.92 -32.40
CA VAL A 213 -28.42 17.48 -32.32
C VAL A 213 -26.91 17.24 -32.48
N TYR A 214 -26.20 18.21 -33.07
CA TYR A 214 -24.74 18.19 -33.15
C TYR A 214 -24.06 18.00 -31.78
N TRP A 215 -24.69 18.40 -30.66
CA TRP A 215 -24.18 18.12 -29.31
C TRP A 215 -24.07 16.62 -29.00
N ALA A 216 -25.02 15.81 -29.47
CA ALA A 216 -24.95 14.35 -29.32
C ALA A 216 -23.83 13.75 -30.19
N ILE A 217 -23.64 14.29 -31.39
CA ILE A 217 -22.51 13.91 -32.26
C ILE A 217 -21.19 14.27 -31.56
N ILE A 218 -21.06 15.48 -31.01
CA ILE A 218 -19.88 15.89 -30.23
C ILE A 218 -19.63 14.94 -29.06
N GLY A 219 -20.64 14.63 -28.25
CA GLY A 219 -20.49 13.72 -27.12
C GLY A 219 -20.05 12.31 -27.53
N GLY A 220 -20.67 11.75 -28.57
CA GLY A 220 -20.27 10.45 -29.13
C GLY A 220 -18.85 10.48 -29.72
N SER A 221 -18.52 11.50 -30.52
CA SER A 221 -17.20 11.67 -31.14
C SER A 221 -16.10 11.85 -30.09
N LEU A 222 -16.31 12.69 -29.06
CA LEU A 222 -15.35 12.86 -27.98
C LEU A 222 -15.10 11.55 -27.23
N THR A 223 -16.15 10.77 -26.98
CA THR A 223 -16.04 9.45 -26.34
C THR A 223 -15.24 8.49 -27.19
N THR A 224 -15.54 8.39 -28.49
CA THR A 224 -14.81 7.53 -29.42
C THR A 224 -13.36 7.96 -29.58
N ILE A 225 -13.08 9.27 -29.71
CA ILE A 225 -11.72 9.81 -29.80
C ILE A 225 -10.93 9.47 -28.54
N TYR A 226 -11.54 9.64 -27.36
CA TYR A 226 -10.91 9.29 -26.09
C TYR A 226 -10.62 7.79 -25.99
N THR A 227 -11.55 6.93 -26.39
CA THR A 227 -11.34 5.48 -26.41
C THR A 227 -10.22 5.08 -27.39
N ILE A 228 -10.15 5.70 -28.57
CA ILE A 228 -9.05 5.48 -29.53
C ILE A 228 -7.73 5.93 -28.93
N PHE A 229 -7.68 7.13 -28.35
CA PHE A 229 -6.49 7.65 -27.68
C PHE A 229 -6.04 6.70 -26.56
N PHE A 230 -6.96 6.21 -25.73
CA PHE A 230 -6.67 5.25 -24.68
C PHE A 230 -6.09 3.95 -25.24
N ALA A 231 -6.67 3.40 -26.32
CA ALA A 231 -6.17 2.18 -26.97
C ALA A 231 -4.78 2.36 -27.60
N LEU A 232 -4.51 3.55 -28.18
CA LEU A 232 -3.19 3.90 -28.70
C LEU A 232 -2.16 4.02 -27.57
N GLU A 233 -2.51 4.68 -26.46
CA GLU A 233 -1.65 4.74 -25.29
C GLU A 233 -1.41 3.34 -24.71
N TRP A 234 -2.44 2.51 -24.60
CA TRP A 234 -2.31 1.11 -24.19
C TRP A 234 -1.28 0.35 -25.04
N ARG A 235 -1.36 0.47 -26.38
CA ARG A 235 -0.38 -0.13 -27.30
C ARG A 235 1.03 0.43 -27.09
N ASN A 236 1.16 1.76 -26.98
CA ASN A 236 2.46 2.42 -26.78
C ASN A 236 3.13 1.95 -25.49
N ARG A 237 2.36 1.69 -24.44
CA ARG A 237 2.83 1.20 -23.13
C ARG A 237 3.32 -0.24 -23.23
N ILE A 238 2.56 -1.11 -23.89
CA ILE A 238 2.96 -2.49 -24.17
C ILE A 238 4.26 -2.52 -24.99
N GLN A 239 4.34 -1.73 -26.06
CA GLN A 239 5.55 -1.68 -26.89
C GLN A 239 6.78 -1.19 -26.13
N ARG A 240 6.63 -0.26 -25.18
CA ARG A 240 7.73 0.16 -24.29
C ARG A 240 8.16 -0.96 -23.34
N ILE A 241 7.22 -1.65 -22.70
CA ILE A 241 7.52 -2.81 -21.84
C ILE A 241 8.26 -3.89 -22.65
N GLU A 242 7.75 -4.23 -23.83
CA GLU A 242 8.36 -5.19 -24.75
C GLU A 242 9.74 -4.74 -25.21
N HIS A 243 9.94 -3.45 -25.52
CA HIS A 243 11.24 -2.91 -25.91
C HIS A 243 12.31 -3.14 -24.84
N TYR A 244 12.01 -2.81 -23.58
CA TYR A 244 12.94 -3.08 -22.47
C TYR A 244 13.11 -4.57 -22.20
N SER A 245 12.04 -5.36 -22.33
CA SER A 245 12.09 -6.81 -22.20
C SER A 245 13.03 -7.43 -23.24
N TYR A 246 12.85 -7.12 -24.52
CA TYR A 246 13.67 -7.68 -25.61
C TYR A 246 15.11 -7.18 -25.57
N ASN A 247 15.34 -5.88 -25.36
CA ASN A 247 16.70 -5.35 -25.28
C ASN A 247 17.49 -5.97 -24.13
N SER A 248 16.82 -6.24 -23.00
CA SER A 248 17.49 -6.89 -21.86
C SER A 248 17.88 -8.36 -22.13
N VAL A 249 17.24 -9.03 -23.10
CA VAL A 249 17.62 -10.39 -23.53
C VAL A 249 18.75 -10.36 -24.55
N LEU A 250 18.86 -9.30 -25.34
CA LEU A 250 19.88 -9.12 -26.37
C LEU A 250 21.21 -8.59 -25.82
N ASP A 251 21.21 -8.03 -24.61
CA ASP A 251 22.40 -7.54 -23.94
C ASP A 251 23.08 -8.69 -23.17
N ASP A 252 24.10 -9.28 -23.81
CA ASP A 252 24.93 -10.36 -23.28
C ASP A 252 25.62 -10.01 -21.94
N ASN A 253 25.64 -8.74 -21.53
CA ASN A 253 26.28 -8.24 -20.30
C ASN A 253 25.27 -7.86 -19.19
N THR A 254 24.00 -8.26 -19.30
CA THR A 254 23.00 -7.96 -18.27
C THR A 254 23.18 -8.82 -17.02
N GLU A 255 23.64 -8.18 -15.94
CA GLU A 255 23.79 -8.81 -14.62
C GLU A 255 22.47 -8.82 -13.82
N LEU A 256 21.51 -7.97 -14.21
CA LEU A 256 20.23 -7.78 -13.53
C LEU A 256 19.11 -8.63 -14.19
N PRO A 257 18.15 -9.15 -13.41
CA PRO A 257 16.94 -9.76 -13.95
C PRO A 257 16.17 -8.82 -14.89
N HIS A 258 15.61 -9.37 -15.96
CA HIS A 258 14.86 -8.62 -16.97
C HIS A 258 13.75 -7.74 -16.37
N TRP A 259 13.01 -8.26 -15.39
CA TRP A 259 11.92 -7.51 -14.75
C TRP A 259 12.40 -6.25 -14.01
N ILE A 260 13.63 -6.23 -13.48
CA ILE A 260 14.21 -5.05 -12.81
C ILE A 260 14.50 -3.96 -13.84
N THR A 261 15.13 -4.34 -14.97
CA THR A 261 15.42 -3.42 -16.08
C THR A 261 14.14 -2.79 -16.64
N ILE A 262 13.05 -3.57 -16.72
CA ILE A 262 11.73 -3.06 -17.09
C ILE A 262 11.23 -2.07 -16.02
N ALA A 263 11.20 -2.48 -14.75
CA ALA A 263 10.70 -1.64 -13.65
C ALA A 263 11.47 -0.31 -13.49
N GLU A 264 12.76 -0.30 -13.79
CA GLU A 264 13.63 0.89 -13.77
C GLU A 264 13.17 1.94 -14.79
N ASN A 265 12.73 1.52 -15.98
CA ASN A 265 12.58 2.41 -17.14
C ASN A 265 11.12 2.67 -17.59
N ILE A 266 10.15 1.84 -17.17
CA ILE A 266 8.74 2.08 -17.52
C ILE A 266 8.14 3.21 -16.68
N GLU A 267 7.06 3.80 -17.16
CA GLU A 267 6.41 4.91 -16.47
C GLU A 267 5.40 4.40 -15.43
N ASP A 268 5.43 4.98 -14.23
CA ASP A 268 4.54 4.61 -13.14
C ASP A 268 3.20 5.38 -13.18
N ASP A 269 2.39 5.08 -14.19
CA ASP A 269 1.05 5.67 -14.37
C ASP A 269 -0.08 4.64 -14.26
N TRP A 270 -1.32 5.12 -14.21
CA TRP A 270 -2.48 4.27 -14.03
C TRP A 270 -2.70 3.28 -15.19
N ILE A 271 -2.33 3.61 -16.43
CA ILE A 271 -2.47 2.74 -17.60
C ILE A 271 -1.44 1.62 -17.49
N THR A 272 -0.17 1.95 -17.24
CA THR A 272 0.91 0.96 -17.04
C THR A 272 0.55 -0.02 -15.92
N ARG A 273 0.13 0.49 -14.76
CA ARG A 273 -0.33 -0.34 -13.64
C ARG A 273 -1.52 -1.23 -14.01
N THR A 274 -2.42 -0.75 -14.87
CA THR A 274 -3.60 -1.51 -15.31
C THR A 274 -3.22 -2.62 -16.29
N ILE A 275 -2.31 -2.35 -17.23
CA ILE A 275 -1.71 -3.35 -18.12
C ILE A 275 -1.03 -4.45 -17.31
N LEU A 276 -0.17 -4.06 -16.36
CA LEU A 276 0.55 -5.01 -15.51
C LEU A 276 -0.40 -5.82 -14.62
N LYS A 277 -1.51 -5.27 -14.13
CA LYS A 277 -2.53 -6.06 -13.42
C LYS A 277 -3.26 -7.03 -14.34
N GLY A 278 -3.65 -6.59 -15.54
CA GLY A 278 -4.38 -7.37 -16.56
C GLY A 278 -5.29 -8.44 -15.97
N THR A 279 -5.07 -9.72 -16.29
CA THR A 279 -5.90 -10.86 -15.86
C THR A 279 -5.98 -11.12 -14.36
N LEU A 280 -5.08 -10.53 -13.55
CA LEU A 280 -5.11 -10.61 -12.08
C LEU A 280 -6.29 -9.85 -11.49
N ARG A 281 -6.74 -8.78 -12.16
CA ARG A 281 -7.81 -7.91 -11.65
C ARG A 281 -8.90 -7.62 -12.67
N TYR A 282 -8.58 -7.57 -13.95
CA TYR A 282 -9.48 -7.10 -15.01
C TYR A 282 -9.92 -8.22 -15.94
N THR A 283 -11.09 -8.02 -16.52
CA THR A 283 -11.58 -8.83 -17.65
C THR A 283 -10.92 -8.32 -18.93
N LEU A 284 -10.10 -9.15 -19.57
CA LEU A 284 -9.47 -8.86 -20.86
C LEU A 284 -10.18 -9.63 -21.99
N TYR A 285 -9.98 -9.18 -23.23
CA TYR A 285 -10.46 -9.90 -24.40
C TYR A 285 -9.70 -11.23 -24.57
N ASN A 286 -10.44 -12.34 -24.65
CA ASN A 286 -9.86 -13.64 -24.97
C ASN A 286 -10.71 -14.33 -26.06
N PRO A 287 -10.17 -14.55 -27.28
CA PRO A 287 -10.93 -15.15 -28.38
C PRO A 287 -11.27 -16.62 -28.13
N ASN A 288 -10.52 -17.30 -27.27
CA ASN A 288 -10.64 -18.74 -27.03
C ASN A 288 -11.48 -19.08 -25.78
N GLN A 289 -11.88 -18.07 -25.00
CA GLN A 289 -12.62 -18.30 -23.76
C GLN A 289 -14.13 -18.18 -23.98
N TRP A 290 -14.80 -19.33 -24.02
CA TRP A 290 -16.26 -19.41 -24.01
C TRP A 290 -16.75 -19.20 -22.56
N HIS A 291 -17.27 -18.01 -22.27
CA HIS A 291 -17.62 -17.52 -20.92
C HIS A 291 -18.81 -18.24 -20.24
N PHE A 292 -19.14 -19.49 -20.60
CA PHE A 292 -20.29 -20.23 -20.03
C PHE A 292 -20.07 -20.73 -18.60
N ILE A 293 -18.82 -20.81 -18.15
CA ILE A 293 -18.46 -21.26 -16.82
C ILE A 293 -17.59 -20.18 -16.17
N PRO A 294 -18.03 -19.58 -15.04
CA PRO A 294 -17.18 -18.67 -14.29
C PRO A 294 -15.92 -19.42 -13.85
N ASN A 295 -14.77 -19.06 -14.40
CA ASN A 295 -13.50 -19.43 -13.78
C ASN A 295 -13.38 -18.56 -12.53
N ARG A 296 -13.77 -19.12 -11.38
CA ARG A 296 -13.25 -18.63 -10.11
C ARG A 296 -11.73 -18.84 -10.16
N LEU A 297 -10.98 -17.76 -9.97
CA LEU A 297 -9.54 -17.85 -9.75
C LEU A 297 -9.29 -18.65 -8.45
N ALA A 298 -8.09 -19.18 -8.28
CA ALA A 298 -7.65 -19.78 -7.01
C ALA A 298 -7.59 -18.76 -5.85
N TRP A 299 -7.76 -17.48 -6.17
CA TRP A 299 -7.78 -16.33 -5.28
C TRP A 299 -9.23 -15.85 -5.18
N ASP A 300 -9.74 -15.64 -3.98
CA ASP A 300 -11.16 -15.39 -3.66
C ASP A 300 -11.67 -13.98 -4.10
N GLU A 301 -10.95 -13.29 -4.99
CA GLU A 301 -11.32 -11.97 -5.54
C GLU A 301 -12.05 -12.07 -6.89
N LYS A 302 -13.15 -11.32 -7.04
CA LYS A 302 -13.87 -11.17 -8.31
C LYS A 302 -13.11 -10.25 -9.25
N ARG A 303 -13.08 -10.59 -10.55
CA ARG A 303 -12.52 -9.71 -11.58
C ARG A 303 -13.39 -8.45 -11.73
N ILE A 304 -12.79 -7.38 -12.24
CA ILE A 304 -13.45 -6.13 -12.59
C ILE A 304 -13.64 -6.05 -14.10
N HIS A 305 -14.82 -5.63 -14.53
CA HIS A 305 -15.12 -5.27 -15.91
C HIS A 305 -14.94 -3.75 -16.10
N ASP A 306 -13.96 -3.37 -16.93
CA ASP A 306 -13.73 -2.00 -17.34
C ASP A 306 -13.73 -1.92 -18.88
N PRO A 307 -14.67 -1.18 -19.50
CA PRO A 307 -14.78 -1.07 -20.96
C PRO A 307 -13.52 -0.56 -21.65
N LEU A 308 -12.80 0.40 -21.05
CA LEU A 308 -11.58 0.94 -21.65
C LEU A 308 -10.48 -0.11 -21.64
N VAL A 309 -10.31 -0.82 -20.51
CA VAL A 309 -9.32 -1.89 -20.37
C VAL A 309 -9.61 -3.05 -21.32
N PHE A 310 -10.88 -3.46 -21.43
CA PHE A 310 -11.29 -4.51 -22.36
C PHE A 310 -10.99 -4.12 -23.81
N ILE A 311 -11.35 -2.89 -24.22
CA ILE A 311 -11.03 -2.39 -25.56
C ILE A 311 -9.52 -2.29 -25.76
N GLY A 312 -8.78 -1.76 -24.78
CA GLY A 312 -7.32 -1.65 -24.83
C GLY A 312 -6.65 -3.00 -25.06
N SER A 313 -7.12 -4.06 -24.38
CA SER A 313 -6.58 -5.41 -24.54
C SER A 313 -6.72 -5.99 -25.96
N LEU A 314 -7.63 -5.48 -26.79
CA LEU A 314 -7.71 -5.84 -28.22
C LEU A 314 -6.48 -5.39 -29.02
N PHE A 315 -5.73 -4.41 -28.51
CA PHE A 315 -4.54 -3.83 -29.16
C PHE A 315 -3.23 -4.44 -28.64
N GLY A 316 -3.32 -5.45 -27.79
CA GLY A 316 -2.17 -6.23 -27.34
C GLY A 316 -2.28 -6.65 -25.88
N GLU A 317 -1.55 -7.71 -25.57
CA GLU A 317 -1.32 -8.19 -24.22
C GLU A 317 0.17 -8.07 -23.91
N VAL A 318 0.49 -7.85 -22.63
CA VAL A 318 1.88 -7.79 -22.19
C VAL A 318 2.45 -9.20 -22.12
N ASN A 319 3.57 -9.45 -22.81
CA ASN A 319 4.27 -10.72 -22.78
C ASN A 319 5.23 -10.78 -21.57
N LEU A 320 4.68 -10.87 -20.37
CA LEU A 320 5.41 -11.04 -19.12
C LEU A 320 4.76 -12.14 -18.29
N THR A 321 5.57 -12.89 -17.55
CA THR A 321 5.05 -13.85 -16.58
C THR A 321 4.22 -13.14 -15.51
N GLU A 322 3.26 -13.85 -14.91
CA GLU A 322 2.48 -13.31 -13.79
C GLU A 322 3.39 -12.86 -12.64
N GLU A 323 4.42 -13.65 -12.33
CA GLU A 323 5.42 -13.34 -11.31
C GLU A 323 6.19 -12.04 -11.61
N ASP A 324 6.67 -11.85 -12.84
CA ASP A 324 7.39 -10.62 -13.21
C ASP A 324 6.49 -9.39 -13.15
N ARG A 325 5.23 -9.53 -13.60
CA ARG A 325 4.25 -8.43 -13.53
C ARG A 325 3.97 -8.02 -12.09
N ILE A 326 3.84 -9.01 -11.20
CA ILE A 326 3.67 -8.83 -9.76
C ILE A 326 4.90 -8.12 -9.18
N LYS A 327 6.13 -8.61 -9.43
CA LYS A 327 7.39 -7.99 -8.97
C LYS A 327 7.55 -6.53 -9.45
N ILE A 328 7.27 -6.26 -10.72
CA ILE A 328 7.31 -4.90 -11.30
C ILE A 328 6.29 -4.01 -10.60
N LEU A 329 5.03 -4.45 -10.48
CA LEU A 329 3.98 -3.70 -9.79
C LEU A 329 4.38 -3.39 -8.34
N HIS A 330 4.96 -4.34 -7.63
CA HIS A 330 5.38 -4.13 -6.24
C HIS A 330 6.48 -3.11 -6.10
N THR A 331 7.37 -3.03 -7.08
CA THR A 331 8.48 -2.08 -7.07
C THR A 331 8.03 -0.68 -7.46
N ILE A 332 7.18 -0.52 -8.48
CA ILE A 332 6.79 0.82 -8.95
C ILE A 332 5.60 1.42 -8.18
N SER A 333 4.66 0.60 -7.68
CA SER A 333 3.36 1.11 -7.21
C SER A 333 3.25 1.45 -5.72
N GLU A 334 4.37 1.64 -5.02
CA GLU A 334 4.42 1.96 -3.58
C GLU A 334 3.68 0.93 -2.70
N ARG A 335 3.71 -0.36 -3.09
CA ARG A 335 2.85 -1.41 -2.49
C ARG A 335 3.58 -2.69 -2.10
N ARG A 336 4.88 -2.62 -1.78
CA ARG A 336 5.63 -3.78 -1.25
C ARG A 336 4.97 -4.41 -0.02
N HIS A 337 4.33 -3.60 0.82
CA HIS A 337 3.53 -4.15 1.91
C HIS A 337 2.44 -5.13 1.44
N LYS A 338 1.78 -4.87 0.31
CA LYS A 338 0.74 -5.74 -0.25
C LYS A 338 1.30 -7.01 -0.92
N SER A 339 2.62 -7.09 -1.08
CA SER A 339 3.31 -8.21 -1.73
C SER A 339 3.98 -9.18 -0.77
N GLU A 340 4.11 -8.80 0.50
CA GLU A 340 4.62 -9.72 1.51
C GLU A 340 3.76 -10.98 1.48
N GLU A 341 4.42 -12.14 1.39
CA GLU A 341 3.76 -13.43 1.36
C GLU A 341 2.83 -13.57 2.57
N ARG A 342 1.57 -13.94 2.31
CA ARG A 342 0.56 -14.19 3.33
C ARG A 342 0.09 -15.62 3.23
N LEU A 343 -0.16 -16.24 4.37
CA LEU A 343 -0.76 -17.56 4.44
C LEU A 343 -2.30 -17.45 4.41
N TRP A 344 -2.83 -16.31 4.83
CA TRP A 344 -4.27 -16.00 4.83
C TRP A 344 -4.56 -14.61 4.25
N SER A 345 -5.80 -14.37 3.82
CA SER A 345 -6.22 -13.02 3.39
C SER A 345 -6.16 -12.03 4.55
N GLY A 346 -6.04 -10.74 4.24
CA GLY A 346 -5.99 -9.66 5.24
C GLY A 346 -6.71 -8.39 4.78
N ASP A 347 -7.66 -8.54 3.86
CA ASP A 347 -8.27 -7.42 3.12
C ASP A 347 -9.41 -6.75 3.88
N ASN A 348 -9.97 -7.42 4.89
CA ASN A 348 -11.07 -6.92 5.72
C ASN A 348 -10.59 -6.56 7.12
N LEU A 349 -9.34 -6.13 7.25
CA LEU A 349 -8.75 -5.73 8.53
C LEU A 349 -8.58 -4.21 8.60
N VAL A 350 -8.96 -3.65 9.74
CA VAL A 350 -8.70 -2.25 10.10
C VAL A 350 -7.98 -2.18 11.43
N THR A 351 -7.15 -1.16 11.62
CA THR A 351 -6.57 -0.86 12.93
C THR A 351 -7.59 0.00 13.69
N ALA A 352 -8.18 -0.52 14.76
CA ALA A 352 -9.21 0.16 15.53
C ALA A 352 -8.62 1.14 16.56
N HIS A 353 -7.56 0.72 17.25
CA HIS A 353 -6.89 1.53 18.27
C HIS A 353 -5.37 1.44 18.16
N ILE A 354 -4.71 2.57 18.41
CA ILE A 354 -3.24 2.66 18.44
C ILE A 354 -2.83 3.32 19.76
N ILE A 355 -1.91 2.68 20.48
CA ILE A 355 -1.26 3.31 21.63
C ILE A 355 0.24 3.41 21.36
N ASN A 356 0.77 4.62 21.33
CA ASN A 356 2.20 4.87 21.27
C ASN A 356 2.67 5.30 22.65
N ASP A 357 3.29 4.39 23.39
CA ASP A 357 3.83 4.67 24.72
C ASP A 357 5.35 4.86 24.62
N ILE A 358 5.81 6.09 24.84
CA ILE A 358 7.14 6.56 24.45
C ILE A 358 7.93 6.99 25.70
N ASP A 359 9.11 6.40 25.88
CA ASP A 359 10.11 6.86 26.85
C ASP A 359 11.23 7.56 26.10
N ILE A 360 11.41 8.84 26.36
CA ILE A 360 12.45 9.65 25.71
C ILE A 360 13.57 9.90 26.70
N TYR A 361 14.81 9.62 26.26
CA TYR A 361 16.04 9.85 27.01
C TYR A 361 16.90 10.90 26.29
N PRO A 362 16.65 12.22 26.47
CA PRO A 362 17.42 13.25 25.79
C PRO A 362 18.92 13.18 26.12
N ASP A 363 19.27 12.87 27.37
CA ASP A 363 20.65 12.74 27.86
C ASP A 363 21.38 11.50 27.32
N LEU A 364 20.66 10.61 26.63
CA LEU A 364 21.19 9.45 25.91
C LEU A 364 20.88 9.49 24.40
N ARG A 365 20.16 10.51 23.93
CA ARG A 365 19.73 10.70 22.53
C ARG A 365 19.06 9.48 21.87
N PHE A 366 18.22 8.76 22.61
CA PHE A 366 17.33 7.75 22.03
C PHE A 366 15.95 7.79 22.70
N ALA A 367 14.99 7.11 22.09
CA ALA A 367 13.67 6.83 22.65
C ALA A 367 13.37 5.32 22.59
N TYR A 368 12.57 4.84 23.54
CA TYR A 368 11.95 3.52 23.48
C TYR A 368 10.43 3.67 23.32
N THR A 369 9.90 3.13 22.23
CA THR A 369 8.47 3.22 21.88
C THR A 369 7.85 1.84 21.90
N GLU A 370 6.81 1.65 22.71
CA GLU A 370 5.91 0.50 22.61
C GLU A 370 4.67 0.92 21.81
N ASN A 371 4.46 0.27 20.67
CA ASN A 371 3.29 0.46 19.82
C ASN A 371 2.33 -0.70 20.04
N TYR A 372 1.12 -0.40 20.51
CA TYR A 372 0.03 -1.35 20.66
C TYR A 372 -0.97 -1.14 19.53
N PHE A 373 -1.43 -2.23 18.93
CA PHE A 373 -2.44 -2.23 17.88
C PHE A 373 -3.58 -3.16 18.26
N ASP A 374 -4.80 -2.64 18.22
CA ASP A 374 -6.02 -3.45 18.27
C ASP A 374 -6.55 -3.58 16.83
N ILE A 375 -6.59 -4.80 16.32
CA ILE A 375 -6.89 -5.14 14.94
C ILE A 375 -8.31 -5.69 14.87
N LYS A 376 -9.16 -5.04 14.08
CA LYS A 376 -10.55 -5.44 13.91
C LYS A 376 -10.77 -6.05 12.54
N ASN A 377 -11.41 -7.22 12.52
CA ASN A 377 -11.90 -7.85 11.30
C ASN A 377 -13.32 -7.37 11.00
N THR A 378 -13.51 -6.75 9.84
CA THR A 378 -14.78 -6.13 9.40
C THR A 378 -15.58 -7.02 8.44
N SER A 379 -15.14 -8.25 8.21
CA SER A 379 -15.86 -9.18 7.32
C SER A 379 -17.24 -9.56 7.86
N GLU A 380 -18.21 -9.74 6.95
CA GLU A 380 -19.58 -10.13 7.28
C GLU A 380 -19.64 -11.57 7.82
N HIS A 381 -20.19 -11.75 9.03
CA HIS A 381 -20.37 -13.05 9.67
C HIS A 381 -21.15 -14.03 8.75
N GLY A 382 -20.60 -15.22 8.49
CA GLY A 382 -21.35 -16.34 7.91
C GLY A 382 -21.06 -16.75 6.46
N ARG A 383 -19.94 -16.35 5.85
CA ARG A 383 -19.45 -17.06 4.65
C ARG A 383 -18.82 -18.39 5.07
N TRP A 384 -19.08 -19.42 4.27
CA TRP A 384 -18.68 -20.80 4.52
C TRP A 384 -17.15 -20.86 4.61
N TRP A 385 -16.62 -21.37 5.73
CA TRP A 385 -15.26 -21.20 6.28
C TRP A 385 -15.07 -19.88 7.03
N GLY A 386 -14.85 -19.98 8.35
CA GLY A 386 -14.74 -18.81 9.24
C GLY A 386 -13.80 -17.76 8.68
N ASN A 387 -14.23 -16.49 8.70
CA ASN A 387 -13.52 -15.36 8.08
C ASN A 387 -12.23 -14.97 8.83
N THR A 388 -11.45 -15.94 9.32
CA THR A 388 -10.17 -15.69 9.96
C THR A 388 -9.18 -15.13 8.94
N GLN A 389 -8.49 -14.07 9.34
CA GLN A 389 -7.53 -13.36 8.50
C GLN A 389 -6.17 -13.22 9.19
N GLU A 390 -5.14 -12.91 8.41
CA GLU A 390 -3.79 -12.60 8.87
C GLU A 390 -3.53 -11.09 8.73
N ALA A 391 -3.15 -10.45 9.84
CA ALA A 391 -2.70 -9.07 9.80
C ALA A 391 -1.19 -9.02 9.55
N LEU A 392 -0.81 -8.06 8.72
CA LEU A 392 0.57 -7.76 8.38
C LEU A 392 0.80 -6.27 8.69
N TYR A 393 1.89 -5.94 9.36
CA TYR A 393 2.35 -4.55 9.53
C TYR A 393 3.79 -4.45 9.06
N THR A 394 4.10 -3.51 8.16
CA THR A 394 5.45 -3.19 7.72
C THR A 394 5.84 -1.84 8.28
N PHE A 395 6.82 -1.80 9.19
CA PHE A 395 7.30 -0.57 9.82
C PHE A 395 8.54 -0.07 9.11
N GLN A 396 8.60 1.24 8.83
CA GLN A 396 9.79 1.92 8.37
C GLN A 396 10.52 2.55 9.57
N LEU A 397 11.71 2.04 9.87
CA LEU A 397 12.49 2.46 11.01
C LEU A 397 13.51 3.55 10.64
N PRO A 398 13.77 4.53 11.52
CA PRO A 398 14.97 5.35 11.44
C PRO A 398 16.23 4.50 11.56
N GLU A 399 17.34 4.96 10.96
CA GLU A 399 18.60 4.24 10.98
C GLU A 399 19.11 3.94 12.39
N GLY A 400 19.72 2.76 12.57
CA GLY A 400 20.22 2.30 13.85
C GLY A 400 19.12 1.98 14.88
N SER A 401 17.84 2.07 14.51
CA SER A 401 16.73 1.61 15.35
C SER A 401 16.64 0.09 15.37
N VAL A 402 16.13 -0.46 16.47
CA VAL A 402 16.05 -1.90 16.68
C VAL A 402 14.75 -2.31 17.35
N VAL A 403 14.14 -3.40 16.86
CA VAL A 403 13.01 -4.05 17.52
C VAL A 403 13.53 -4.92 18.66
N THR A 404 13.01 -4.68 19.85
CA THR A 404 13.48 -5.29 21.10
C THR A 404 12.40 -6.00 21.91
N SER A 405 11.15 -5.92 21.43
CA SER A 405 9.98 -6.55 22.07
C SER A 405 8.91 -6.87 21.03
N LEU A 406 8.28 -8.03 21.20
CA LEU A 406 7.04 -8.44 20.53
C LEU A 406 6.15 -9.11 21.58
N SER A 407 4.85 -8.82 21.56
CA SER A 407 3.88 -9.49 22.43
C SER A 407 2.52 -9.63 21.75
N LEU A 408 1.80 -10.70 22.08
CA LEU A 408 0.47 -11.02 21.57
C LEU A 408 -0.45 -11.32 22.76
N TRP A 409 -1.69 -10.85 22.72
CA TRP A 409 -2.66 -11.22 23.75
C TRP A 409 -3.36 -12.51 23.33
N ILE A 410 -3.22 -13.55 24.15
CA ILE A 410 -3.86 -14.86 23.98
C ILE A 410 -4.70 -15.10 25.23
N GLU A 411 -6.00 -15.36 25.05
CA GLU A 411 -6.98 -15.49 26.15
C GLU A 411 -6.92 -14.31 27.16
N GLY A 412 -6.75 -13.09 26.65
CA GLY A 412 -6.64 -11.87 27.46
C GLY A 412 -5.33 -11.70 28.23
N LYS A 413 -4.37 -12.63 28.12
CA LYS A 413 -3.05 -12.54 28.76
C LYS A 413 -1.98 -12.15 27.75
N GLU A 414 -1.10 -11.23 28.14
CA GLU A 414 0.06 -10.84 27.34
C GLU A 414 1.09 -12.00 27.29
N GLN A 415 1.32 -12.55 26.11
CA GLN A 415 2.37 -13.51 25.82
C GLN A 415 3.53 -12.80 25.12
N LYS A 416 4.72 -12.93 25.70
CA LYS A 416 5.94 -12.27 25.20
C LYS A 416 6.67 -13.19 24.22
N GLY A 417 7.22 -12.59 23.17
CA GLY A 417 7.99 -13.33 22.17
C GLY A 417 9.39 -13.71 22.67
N ILE A 418 9.88 -14.86 22.21
CA ILE A 418 11.24 -15.37 22.43
C ILE A 418 12.05 -15.09 21.16
N LEU A 419 13.30 -14.63 21.32
CA LEU A 419 14.20 -14.41 20.18
C LEU A 419 14.89 -15.72 19.78
N THR A 420 14.88 -16.00 18.48
CA THR A 420 15.55 -17.18 17.89
C THR A 420 16.10 -16.86 16.51
N SER A 421 16.71 -17.83 15.83
CA SER A 421 17.15 -17.64 14.45
C SER A 421 15.96 -17.36 13.53
N LYS A 422 16.19 -16.53 12.50
CA LYS A 422 15.16 -16.19 11.51
C LYS A 422 14.53 -17.45 10.88
N GLY A 423 15.34 -18.45 10.55
CA GLY A 423 14.88 -19.72 9.98
C GLY A 423 13.92 -20.49 10.90
N LYS A 424 14.28 -20.67 12.18
CA LYS A 424 13.43 -21.38 13.16
C LYS A 424 12.10 -20.65 13.39
N ALA A 425 12.13 -19.32 13.50
CA ALA A 425 10.91 -18.53 13.66
C ALA A 425 9.98 -18.66 12.45
N THR A 426 10.52 -18.59 11.23
CA THR A 426 9.73 -18.77 10.00
C THR A 426 9.11 -20.16 9.90
N GLU A 427 9.87 -21.21 10.20
CA GLU A 427 9.37 -22.60 10.18
C GLU A 427 8.23 -22.80 11.19
N ALA A 428 8.41 -22.31 12.43
CA ALA A 428 7.40 -22.38 13.47
C ALA A 428 6.14 -21.62 13.06
N TYR A 429 6.26 -20.37 12.61
CA TYR A 429 5.12 -19.56 12.19
C TYR A 429 4.34 -20.21 11.04
N ASN A 430 5.03 -20.64 9.98
CA ASN A 430 4.38 -21.26 8.82
C ASN A 430 3.68 -22.58 9.17
N THR A 431 4.24 -23.36 10.08
CA THR A 431 3.62 -24.60 10.55
C THR A 431 2.36 -24.30 11.36
N ILE A 432 2.44 -23.37 12.32
CA ILE A 432 1.31 -23.01 13.18
C ILE A 432 0.17 -22.39 12.36
N VAL A 433 0.46 -21.44 11.46
CA VAL A 433 -0.58 -20.73 10.69
C VAL A 433 -1.09 -21.54 9.50
N GLY A 434 -0.20 -22.20 8.77
CA GLY A 434 -0.54 -22.88 7.51
C GLY A 434 -1.12 -24.28 7.69
N LYS A 435 -0.86 -24.96 8.82
CA LYS A 435 -1.33 -26.33 9.07
C LYS A 435 -2.26 -26.45 10.28
N GLU A 436 -2.00 -25.69 11.33
CA GLU A 436 -2.67 -25.88 12.63
C GLU A 436 -3.71 -24.78 12.95
N VAL A 437 -3.58 -23.61 12.32
CA VAL A 437 -4.52 -22.49 12.42
C VAL A 437 -4.70 -22.01 13.87
N ARG A 438 -3.58 -21.82 14.60
CA ARG A 438 -3.54 -21.36 16.01
C ARG A 438 -2.90 -19.99 16.15
N ASP A 439 -2.56 -19.54 17.36
CA ASP A 439 -2.20 -18.16 17.72
C ASP A 439 -0.68 -17.85 17.75
N PRO A 440 -0.05 -17.42 16.63
CA PRO A 440 1.28 -16.87 16.68
C PRO A 440 1.36 -15.40 16.23
N SER A 441 2.44 -14.76 16.63
CA SER A 441 2.93 -13.54 16.01
C SER A 441 4.43 -13.63 15.81
N VAL A 442 4.93 -13.10 14.70
CA VAL A 442 6.36 -13.09 14.38
C VAL A 442 6.75 -11.72 13.84
N VAL A 443 7.97 -11.27 14.15
CA VAL A 443 8.58 -10.10 13.54
C VAL A 443 9.87 -10.47 12.86
N HIS A 444 10.03 -10.00 11.62
CA HIS A 444 11.23 -10.20 10.83
C HIS A 444 11.84 -8.88 10.41
N TRP A 445 13.17 -8.81 10.48
CA TRP A 445 13.92 -7.76 9.79
C TRP A 445 13.79 -7.91 8.27
N ARG A 446 13.73 -6.76 7.61
CA ARG A 446 13.73 -6.56 6.16
C ARG A 446 14.66 -5.41 5.80
N GLU A 447 15.08 -5.40 4.56
CA GLU A 447 16.04 -4.42 4.05
C GLU A 447 15.46 -3.00 3.98
N GLY A 448 16.33 -2.00 3.86
CA GLY A 448 15.93 -0.59 3.85
C GLY A 448 15.45 -0.06 5.20
N ASN A 449 15.94 -0.63 6.31
CA ASN A 449 15.52 -0.31 7.67
C ASN A 449 14.03 -0.58 7.90
N THR A 450 13.54 -1.73 7.41
CA THR A 450 12.13 -2.12 7.57
C THR A 450 11.99 -3.36 8.43
N VAL A 451 10.86 -3.50 9.11
CA VAL A 451 10.51 -4.72 9.85
C VAL A 451 9.06 -5.09 9.57
N VAL A 452 8.80 -6.39 9.46
CA VAL A 452 7.47 -6.92 9.14
C VAL A 452 6.98 -7.73 10.32
N VAL A 453 5.83 -7.35 10.88
CA VAL A 453 5.11 -8.08 11.92
C VAL A 453 3.94 -8.80 11.28
N ARG A 454 3.81 -10.10 11.56
CA ARG A 454 2.63 -10.90 11.21
C ARG A 454 1.86 -11.28 12.46
N VAL A 455 0.55 -11.23 12.38
CA VAL A 455 -0.36 -11.46 13.51
C VAL A 455 -1.52 -12.34 13.08
N PHE A 456 -1.67 -13.46 13.76
CA PHE A 456 -2.73 -14.42 13.49
C PHE A 456 -3.24 -15.07 14.81
N PRO A 457 -4.49 -15.54 14.87
CA PRO A 457 -5.60 -15.24 13.97
C PRO A 457 -6.21 -13.85 14.21
N CYS A 458 -6.79 -13.25 13.17
CA CYS A 458 -7.70 -12.10 13.29
C CYS A 458 -9.12 -12.56 12.97
N THR A 459 -9.92 -12.89 13.99
CA THR A 459 -11.31 -13.37 13.85
C THR A 459 -12.30 -12.20 13.86
N THR A 460 -13.56 -12.46 13.53
CA THR A 460 -14.65 -11.47 13.59
C THR A 460 -15.29 -11.34 14.98
N GLU A 461 -14.91 -12.21 15.92
CA GLU A 461 -15.49 -12.26 17.26
C GLU A 461 -14.84 -11.26 18.22
N GLU A 462 -13.53 -11.07 18.12
CA GLU A 462 -12.75 -10.19 18.98
C GLU A 462 -11.68 -9.40 18.22
N GLU A 463 -11.34 -8.22 18.75
CA GLU A 463 -10.20 -7.45 18.24
C GLU A 463 -8.89 -8.11 18.67
N ARG A 464 -7.99 -8.34 17.71
CA ARG A 464 -6.71 -8.96 17.97
C ARG A 464 -5.69 -7.91 18.42
N LYS A 465 -5.10 -8.11 19.59
CA LYS A 465 -4.15 -7.16 20.17
C LYS A 465 -2.70 -7.62 20.07
N VAL A 466 -1.84 -6.76 19.51
CA VAL A 466 -0.39 -6.98 19.39
C VAL A 466 0.39 -5.78 19.92
N LYS A 467 1.60 -6.00 20.43
CA LYS A 467 2.56 -4.96 20.83
C LYS A 467 3.92 -5.19 20.19
N ILE A 468 4.52 -4.14 19.64
CA ILE A 468 5.91 -4.11 19.20
C ILE A 468 6.67 -2.99 19.94
N GLY A 469 7.86 -3.32 20.47
CA GLY A 469 8.73 -2.36 21.15
C GLY A 469 9.99 -2.07 20.34
N ILE A 470 10.28 -0.78 20.14
CA ILE A 470 11.35 -0.30 19.26
C ILE A 470 12.20 0.72 20.00
N THR A 471 13.52 0.53 19.99
CA THR A 471 14.49 1.50 20.48
C THR A 471 15.04 2.28 19.28
N THR A 472 14.91 3.61 19.30
CA THR A 472 15.20 4.49 18.16
C THR A 472 16.15 5.61 18.58
N PRO A 473 17.30 5.78 17.92
CA PRO A 473 18.15 6.96 18.08
C PRO A 473 17.39 8.23 17.68
N LEU A 474 17.50 9.30 18.47
CA LEU A 474 16.90 10.60 18.16
C LEU A 474 17.74 11.34 17.12
N GLN A 475 17.12 11.91 16.09
CA GLN A 475 17.86 12.61 15.05
C GLN A 475 18.32 13.99 15.53
N VAL A 476 19.57 14.36 15.29
CA VAL A 476 20.09 15.70 15.55
C VAL A 476 19.95 16.54 14.29
N GLN A 477 19.06 17.53 14.33
CA GLN A 477 18.83 18.44 13.20
C GLN A 477 18.80 19.89 13.69
N ASN A 478 19.57 20.78 13.05
CA ASN A 478 19.59 22.22 13.33
C ASN A 478 19.74 22.55 14.84
N GLY A 479 20.60 21.81 15.56
CA GLY A 479 20.85 22.00 16.99
C GLY A 479 19.71 21.53 17.91
N ALA A 480 18.81 20.67 17.43
CA ALA A 480 17.71 20.07 18.20
C ALA A 480 17.69 18.55 18.04
N LEU A 481 17.10 17.86 19.01
CA LEU A 481 16.77 16.44 18.93
C LEU A 481 15.36 16.29 18.37
N ILE A 482 15.19 15.43 17.38
CA ILE A 482 13.91 15.15 16.72
C ILE A 482 13.55 13.69 16.99
N TYR A 483 12.40 13.50 17.65
CA TYR A 483 11.69 12.23 17.67
C TYR A 483 10.63 12.27 16.57
N SER A 484 10.51 11.19 15.80
CA SER A 484 9.49 11.02 14.77
C SER A 484 8.70 9.74 15.06
N ASN A 485 7.40 9.78 14.81
CA ASN A 485 6.57 8.58 14.86
C ASN A 485 7.10 7.52 13.87
N ILE A 486 6.95 6.24 14.23
CA ILE A 486 7.40 5.13 13.39
C ILE A 486 6.28 4.83 12.40
N MET A 487 6.49 5.18 11.14
CA MET A 487 5.56 4.95 10.05
C MET A 487 5.37 3.44 9.82
N PHE A 488 4.13 3.04 9.51
CA PHE A 488 3.81 1.68 9.11
C PHE A 488 2.80 1.62 7.97
N ASP A 489 2.89 0.57 7.17
CA ASP A 489 1.85 0.08 6.28
C ASP A 489 1.17 -1.14 6.91
N GLY A 490 -0.15 -1.27 6.82
CA GLY A 490 -0.91 -2.35 7.46
C GLY A 490 -2.42 -2.22 7.29
N PRO A 491 -3.22 -2.99 8.05
CA PRO A 491 -4.66 -2.73 8.24
C PRO A 491 -4.93 -1.23 8.44
N SER A 492 -5.89 -0.69 7.69
CA SER A 492 -6.06 0.77 7.57
C SER A 492 -6.24 1.45 8.94
N PRO A 493 -5.47 2.51 9.27
CA PRO A 493 -5.62 3.26 10.50
C PRO A 493 -6.52 4.50 10.37
N ASN A 494 -7.24 4.69 9.25
CA ASN A 494 -7.96 5.92 8.95
C ASN A 494 -9.02 6.30 10.00
N GLU A 495 -9.64 5.30 10.63
CA GLU A 495 -10.64 5.47 11.69
C GLU A 495 -10.08 5.23 13.09
N ALA A 496 -8.76 4.97 13.20
CA ALA A 496 -8.13 4.59 14.44
C ALA A 496 -8.11 5.74 15.45
N GLN A 497 -8.46 5.43 16.69
CA GLN A 497 -8.20 6.34 17.81
C GLN A 497 -6.76 6.11 18.31
N GLN A 498 -5.95 7.18 18.31
CA GLN A 498 -4.57 7.15 18.76
C GLN A 498 -4.46 7.75 20.17
N THR A 499 -3.79 7.03 21.06
CA THR A 499 -3.33 7.56 22.35
C THR A 499 -1.81 7.62 22.37
N ILE A 500 -1.25 8.82 22.49
CA ILE A 500 0.19 9.02 22.63
C ILE A 500 0.47 9.31 24.10
N ARG A 501 1.34 8.51 24.73
CA ARG A 501 1.83 8.73 26.08
C ARG A 501 3.33 8.96 26.05
N ILE A 502 3.82 10.07 26.58
CA ILE A 502 5.24 10.43 26.60
C ILE A 502 5.72 10.52 28.05
N ARG A 503 6.86 9.87 28.32
CA ARG A 503 7.56 9.87 29.60
C ARG A 503 9.01 10.29 29.39
N PHE A 504 9.54 10.99 30.37
CA PHE A 504 10.96 11.36 30.44
C PHE A 504 11.55 10.74 31.71
N PRO A 505 12.06 9.50 31.67
CA PRO A 505 12.43 8.75 32.87
C PRO A 505 13.50 9.43 33.73
N LYS A 506 14.39 10.23 33.11
CA LYS A 506 15.43 11.03 33.79
C LYS A 506 15.06 12.50 34.00
N GLY A 507 13.77 12.83 33.87
CA GLY A 507 13.26 14.20 33.95
C GLY A 507 13.17 14.87 32.58
N ASN A 508 12.30 15.88 32.48
CA ASN A 508 11.91 16.50 31.21
C ASN A 508 12.57 17.86 30.95
N ALA A 509 13.50 18.33 31.79
CA ALA A 509 14.31 19.56 31.63
C ALA A 509 13.58 20.80 31.06
N GLY A 510 12.28 20.99 31.34
CA GLY A 510 11.52 22.14 30.82
C GLY A 510 11.09 22.02 29.35
N ILE A 511 11.07 20.81 28.79
CA ILE A 511 10.53 20.51 27.46
C ILE A 511 9.06 20.93 27.38
N GLN A 512 8.74 21.81 26.42
CA GLN A 512 7.37 22.18 26.10
C GLN A 512 6.81 21.25 25.03
N LEU A 513 5.69 20.60 25.32
CA LEU A 513 4.95 19.79 24.36
C LEU A 513 3.84 20.63 23.69
N PRO A 514 3.32 20.21 22.54
CA PRO A 514 2.14 20.82 21.94
C PRO A 514 0.97 20.89 22.94
N ASN A 515 0.13 21.92 22.81
CA ASN A 515 -1.03 22.16 23.69
C ASN A 515 -2.07 21.02 23.68
N THR A 516 -1.95 20.05 22.76
CA THR A 516 -2.80 18.86 22.69
C THR A 516 -2.48 17.83 23.78
N PHE A 517 -1.31 17.93 24.43
CA PHE A 517 -0.92 17.04 25.51
C PHE A 517 -1.39 17.55 26.86
N GLU A 518 -2.13 16.70 27.57
CA GLU A 518 -2.50 16.90 28.97
C GLU A 518 -1.56 16.12 29.88
N ARG A 519 -1.40 16.59 31.12
CA ARG A 519 -0.59 15.91 32.12
C ARG A 519 -1.48 15.05 33.02
N ASP A 520 -1.18 13.75 33.09
CA ASP A 520 -1.93 12.83 33.95
C ASP A 520 -1.50 12.93 35.43
N ASN A 521 -2.20 12.23 36.31
CA ASN A 521 -1.93 12.22 37.76
C ASN A 521 -0.55 11.65 38.13
N LYS A 522 0.11 10.93 37.21
CA LYS A 522 1.47 10.38 37.37
C LYS A 522 2.52 11.32 36.79
N GLY A 523 2.11 12.45 36.22
CA GLY A 523 2.97 13.45 35.61
C GLY A 523 3.36 13.14 34.17
N TYR A 524 2.77 12.12 33.53
CA TYR A 524 3.00 11.75 32.14
C TYR A 524 2.21 12.64 31.21
N PHE A 525 2.73 12.84 30.00
CA PHE A 525 2.04 13.62 28.99
C PHE A 525 1.23 12.68 28.10
N THR A 526 -0.07 12.93 27.99
CA THR A 526 -0.98 12.10 27.20
C THR A 526 -1.76 12.96 26.23
N ALA A 527 -1.88 12.51 24.98
CA ALA A 527 -2.76 13.09 23.98
C ALA A 527 -3.64 11.99 23.39
N LYS A 528 -4.92 12.30 23.15
CA LYS A 528 -5.85 11.46 22.41
C LYS A 528 -6.27 12.19 21.13
N GLN A 529 -6.09 11.54 19.99
CA GLN A 529 -6.30 12.15 18.69
C GLN A 529 -6.59 11.09 17.62
N SER A 530 -7.00 11.51 16.43
CA SER A 530 -6.91 10.65 15.24
C SER A 530 -5.44 10.33 14.93
N TYR A 531 -5.19 9.16 14.35
CA TYR A 531 -3.83 8.75 14.00
C TYR A 531 -3.12 9.79 13.12
N ASP A 532 -1.93 10.22 13.56
CA ASP A 532 -1.03 11.10 12.82
C ASP A 532 0.31 10.41 12.53
N GLU A 533 0.50 10.01 11.28
CA GLU A 533 1.75 9.42 10.79
C GLU A 533 2.93 10.41 10.85
N LYS A 534 2.67 11.72 10.80
CA LYS A 534 3.68 12.79 10.70
C LYS A 534 3.99 13.42 12.05
N PHE A 535 3.49 12.83 13.14
CA PHE A 535 3.78 13.29 14.47
C PHE A 535 5.29 13.34 14.72
N THR A 536 5.80 14.51 15.07
CA THR A 536 7.20 14.73 15.44
C THR A 536 7.27 15.55 16.72
N LEU A 537 8.31 15.32 17.50
CA LEU A 537 8.62 16.10 18.68
C LEU A 537 10.03 16.66 18.59
N LYS A 538 10.11 18.00 18.64
CA LYS A 538 11.37 18.73 18.68
C LYS A 538 11.76 19.03 20.13
N LEU A 539 12.97 18.64 20.49
CA LEU A 539 13.53 18.75 21.83
C LEU A 539 14.84 19.56 21.78
N PRO A 540 15.18 20.30 22.85
CA PRO A 540 16.48 20.95 22.93
C PRO A 540 17.60 19.90 22.90
N LEU A 541 18.70 20.22 22.21
CA LEU A 541 19.87 19.36 22.22
C LEU A 541 20.51 19.35 23.60
N THR A 542 20.59 18.17 24.22
CA THR A 542 21.19 17.96 25.53
C THR A 542 22.60 17.39 25.41
N THR A 543 23.47 17.79 26.34
CA THR A 543 24.81 17.20 26.52
C THR A 543 24.68 15.82 27.15
N ILE A 544 25.58 14.90 26.80
CA ILE A 544 25.57 13.52 27.31
C ILE A 544 26.45 13.45 28.57
N PRO A 545 25.89 13.12 29.75
CA PRO A 545 26.67 12.90 30.96
C PRO A 545 27.72 11.79 30.79
N LYS A 546 28.95 12.04 31.27
CA LYS A 546 30.05 11.07 31.17
C LYS A 546 29.80 9.76 31.93
N ASN A 547 28.95 9.76 32.94
CA ASN A 547 28.69 8.60 33.79
C ASN A 547 27.51 7.74 33.31
N ASN A 548 26.94 8.00 32.12
CA ASN A 548 25.84 7.22 31.56
C ASN A 548 26.36 5.88 31.03
N GLN A 549 26.15 4.83 31.81
CA GLN A 549 26.62 3.47 31.51
C GLN A 549 25.61 2.40 31.91
N PHE A 550 25.68 1.27 31.22
CA PHE A 550 24.94 0.06 31.51
C PHE A 550 25.86 -1.16 31.41
N SER A 551 25.86 -2.04 32.41
CA SER A 551 26.67 -3.26 32.44
C SER A 551 25.81 -4.50 32.30
N PHE A 552 26.21 -5.42 31.42
CA PHE A 552 25.56 -6.70 31.15
C PHE A 552 26.55 -7.72 30.59
N ASP A 553 26.41 -8.99 30.98
CA ASP A 553 27.21 -10.13 30.47
C ASP A 553 28.73 -9.91 30.53
N GLY A 554 29.22 -9.23 31.57
CA GLY A 554 30.66 -8.95 31.77
C GLY A 554 31.19 -7.75 30.97
N PHE A 555 30.33 -7.01 30.29
CA PHE A 555 30.68 -5.79 29.55
C PHE A 555 29.95 -4.56 30.05
N THR A 556 30.58 -3.41 29.92
CA THR A 556 30.02 -2.09 30.19
C THR A 556 29.87 -1.32 28.89
N TYR A 557 28.67 -0.79 28.66
CA TYR A 557 28.30 0.02 27.51
C TYR A 557 28.16 1.47 27.95
N GLN A 558 28.89 2.36 27.29
CA GLN A 558 28.89 3.79 27.59
C GLN A 558 28.60 4.59 26.33
N ILE A 559 27.77 5.61 26.45
CA ILE A 559 27.41 6.49 25.33
C ILE A 559 28.09 7.85 25.47
N ALA A 560 28.57 8.39 24.35
CA ALA A 560 29.22 9.69 24.30
C ALA A 560 28.90 10.44 23.01
N ASP A 561 29.05 11.76 23.05
CA ASP A 561 29.00 12.61 21.85
C ASP A 561 30.00 12.14 20.79
N HIS A 562 29.56 12.10 19.54
CA HIS A 562 30.41 11.79 18.40
C HIS A 562 30.34 12.90 17.37
N GLN A 563 31.50 13.40 16.98
CA GLN A 563 31.68 14.21 15.78
C GLN A 563 32.37 13.33 14.72
N PRO A 564 31.87 13.30 13.47
CA PRO A 564 32.53 12.56 12.40
C PRO A 564 33.99 12.95 12.28
N THR A 565 34.85 11.96 12.06
CA THR A 565 36.23 12.22 11.68
C THR A 565 36.28 12.63 10.23
N THR A 566 37.23 13.47 9.87
CA THR A 566 37.40 13.89 8.48
C THR A 566 38.54 13.11 7.83
N THR A 567 38.25 12.47 6.71
CA THR A 567 39.26 11.79 5.88
C THR A 567 39.54 12.64 4.64
N HIS A 568 40.79 12.63 4.16
CA HIS A 568 41.15 13.27 2.89
C HIS A 568 40.57 12.49 1.71
N LEU A 569 39.88 13.19 0.79
CA LEU A 569 39.30 12.62 -0.42
C LEU A 569 39.56 13.56 -1.59
N ASP A 570 40.46 13.16 -2.50
CA ASP A 570 40.70 13.88 -3.74
C ASP A 570 39.85 13.26 -4.86
N VAL A 571 38.66 13.82 -5.07
CA VAL A 571 37.67 13.26 -6.02
C VAL A 571 38.18 13.41 -7.45
N LYS A 572 38.59 12.29 -8.06
CA LYS A 572 38.91 12.22 -9.49
C LYS A 572 37.69 11.86 -10.32
N SER A 573 36.87 10.93 -9.82
CA SER A 573 35.68 10.42 -10.50
C SER A 573 34.43 10.67 -9.66
N LEU A 574 33.51 11.45 -10.22
CA LEU A 574 32.22 11.78 -9.61
C LEU A 574 31.13 10.94 -10.28
N TYR A 575 30.71 9.86 -9.63
CA TYR A 575 29.66 8.99 -10.14
C TYR A 575 28.27 9.55 -9.79
N LEU A 576 27.40 9.67 -10.79
CA LEU A 576 26.04 10.19 -10.64
C LEU A 576 25.03 9.05 -10.73
N ASP A 577 24.37 8.76 -9.62
CA ASP A 577 23.30 7.78 -9.51
C ASP A 577 21.94 8.45 -9.75
N LEU A 578 21.65 8.70 -11.04
CA LEU A 578 20.52 9.50 -11.51
C LEU A 578 19.22 8.70 -11.64
N ASN A 579 18.12 9.29 -11.20
CA ASN A 579 16.74 8.78 -11.34
C ASN A 579 15.75 9.94 -11.13
N ASN A 580 14.44 9.64 -11.14
CA ASN A 580 13.37 10.64 -11.03
C ASN A 580 13.22 11.36 -9.68
N SER A 581 14.01 10.99 -8.67
CA SER A 581 14.01 11.68 -7.36
C SER A 581 14.86 12.97 -7.36
N TRP A 582 15.71 13.15 -8.37
CA TRP A 582 16.55 14.33 -8.51
C TRP A 582 15.75 15.54 -9.01
N THR A 583 15.93 16.69 -8.37
CA THR A 583 15.25 17.92 -8.78
C THR A 583 16.03 18.64 -9.88
N SER A 584 15.34 19.48 -10.66
CA SER A 584 15.99 20.32 -11.67
C SER A 584 17.07 21.24 -11.08
N ASP A 585 16.88 21.73 -9.86
CA ASP A 585 17.85 22.60 -9.16
C ASP A 585 19.11 21.82 -8.74
N GLU A 586 18.94 20.59 -8.25
CA GLU A 586 20.04 19.69 -7.92
C GLU A 586 20.85 19.33 -9.17
N LEU A 587 20.18 18.97 -10.26
CA LEU A 587 20.82 18.69 -11.55
C LEU A 587 21.60 19.91 -12.06
N SER A 588 21.02 21.10 -12.00
CA SER A 588 21.71 22.35 -12.41
C SER A 588 22.96 22.61 -11.55
N ALA A 589 22.88 22.36 -10.24
CA ALA A 589 24.00 22.53 -9.33
C ALA A 589 25.14 21.53 -9.62
N ILE A 590 24.81 20.27 -9.94
CA ILE A 590 25.81 19.28 -10.35
C ILE A 590 26.41 19.61 -11.71
N GLN A 591 25.63 20.15 -12.66
CA GLN A 591 26.16 20.57 -13.96
C GLN A 591 27.28 21.61 -13.81
N ASN A 592 27.15 22.53 -12.85
CA ASN A 592 28.18 23.53 -12.55
C ASN A 592 29.42 22.92 -11.85
N THR A 593 29.36 21.65 -11.45
CA THR A 593 30.45 20.92 -10.76
C THR A 593 31.35 20.17 -11.76
N LEU A 594 30.89 20.01 -13.00
CA LEU A 594 31.60 19.29 -14.06
C LEU A 594 32.95 19.90 -14.45
N ASP A 595 33.18 21.18 -14.14
CA ASP A 595 34.41 21.88 -14.53
C ASP A 595 35.65 21.42 -13.73
N TYR A 596 35.45 20.75 -12.59
CA TYR A 596 36.52 20.37 -11.67
C TYR A 596 36.50 18.90 -11.23
N ALA A 597 35.48 18.12 -11.63
CA ALA A 597 35.40 16.70 -11.38
C ALA A 597 34.95 15.94 -12.62
N HIS A 598 35.58 14.79 -12.89
CA HIS A 598 35.20 13.96 -14.03
C HIS A 598 33.92 13.19 -13.70
N ALA A 599 32.77 13.70 -14.16
CA ALA A 599 31.49 13.08 -13.88
C ALA A 599 31.21 11.88 -14.78
N ILE A 600 30.64 10.85 -14.18
CA ILE A 600 30.37 9.56 -14.81
C ILE A 600 28.96 9.11 -14.43
N ALA A 601 28.19 8.61 -15.39
CA ALA A 601 26.90 7.96 -15.11
C ALA A 601 26.88 6.55 -15.70
N TYR A 602 25.98 5.69 -15.20
CA TYR A 602 25.84 4.33 -15.68
C TYR A 602 24.61 4.18 -16.57
N THR A 603 24.80 3.67 -17.79
CA THR A 603 23.70 3.40 -18.73
C THR A 603 24.08 2.28 -19.68
N GLU A 604 23.09 1.47 -20.08
CA GLU A 604 23.28 0.42 -21.10
C GLU A 604 24.49 -0.50 -20.82
N GLY A 605 24.67 -0.91 -19.56
CA GLY A 605 25.74 -1.84 -19.17
C GLY A 605 27.11 -1.20 -18.89
N GLU A 606 27.29 0.09 -19.19
CA GLU A 606 28.60 0.76 -19.16
C GLU A 606 28.59 2.12 -18.44
N PHE A 607 29.79 2.55 -18.01
CA PHE A 607 30.02 3.88 -17.48
C PHE A 607 30.33 4.86 -18.61
N ILE A 608 29.57 5.95 -18.66
CA ILE A 608 29.71 7.01 -19.66
C ILE A 608 30.14 8.32 -19.00
N ASN A 609 30.99 9.07 -19.71
CA ASN A 609 31.44 10.37 -19.25
C ASN A 609 30.35 11.43 -19.46
N ILE A 610 30.03 12.17 -18.40
CA ILE A 610 29.09 13.29 -18.45
C ILE A 610 29.89 14.58 -18.61
N THR A 611 29.55 15.33 -19.66
CA THR A 611 30.21 16.58 -20.05
C THR A 611 29.15 17.64 -20.32
N GLN A 612 29.55 18.91 -20.39
CA GLN A 612 28.63 19.99 -20.79
C GLN A 612 27.99 19.73 -22.17
N ALA A 613 28.71 19.06 -23.08
CA ALA A 613 28.24 18.83 -24.45
C ALA A 613 27.13 17.77 -24.56
N ASN A 614 27.14 16.73 -23.72
CA ASN A 614 26.17 15.63 -23.77
C ASN A 614 25.11 15.69 -22.67
N TRP A 615 25.21 16.64 -21.74
CA TRP A 615 24.30 16.80 -20.60
C TRP A 615 22.82 16.80 -21.02
N SER A 616 22.45 17.65 -21.97
CA SER A 616 21.06 17.84 -22.42
C SER A 616 20.47 16.61 -23.14
N GLN A 617 21.31 15.67 -23.57
CA GLN A 617 20.90 14.44 -24.24
C GLN A 617 20.75 13.29 -23.25
N ILE A 618 21.69 13.16 -22.30
CA ILE A 618 21.81 11.97 -21.44
C ILE A 618 21.06 12.14 -20.12
N VAL A 619 21.28 13.26 -19.42
CA VAL A 619 20.77 13.45 -18.05
C VAL A 619 19.24 13.41 -18.00
N PRO A 620 18.48 14.03 -18.93
CA PRO A 620 17.02 13.93 -18.94
C PRO A 620 16.46 12.52 -19.14
N ILE A 621 17.23 11.60 -19.74
CA ILE A 621 16.82 10.20 -19.92
C ILE A 621 17.03 9.45 -18.60
N LEU A 622 18.22 9.58 -17.99
CA LEU A 622 18.54 8.91 -16.73
C LEU A 622 17.67 9.43 -15.57
N ALA A 623 17.42 10.73 -15.53
CA ALA A 623 16.54 11.36 -14.53
C ALA A 623 15.05 11.02 -14.68
N LYS A 624 14.64 10.22 -15.68
CA LYS A 624 13.26 9.72 -15.80
C LYS A 624 13.06 8.32 -15.22
N ARG A 625 14.13 7.61 -14.90
CA ARG A 625 14.06 6.25 -14.33
C ARG A 625 13.36 6.26 -12.98
N ASN A 626 12.55 5.25 -12.68
CA ASN A 626 11.80 5.16 -11.42
C ASN A 626 12.71 5.04 -10.19
N PHE A 627 13.82 4.35 -10.37
CA PHE A 627 14.89 4.15 -9.39
C PHE A 627 16.17 3.84 -10.15
N SER A 628 17.27 3.59 -9.44
CA SER A 628 18.53 3.15 -10.02
C SER A 628 19.17 2.09 -9.13
N ILE A 629 19.79 1.09 -9.75
CA ILE A 629 20.63 0.08 -9.09
C ILE A 629 22.08 0.37 -9.44
N PHE A 630 22.72 1.21 -8.62
CA PHE A 630 24.07 1.65 -8.90
C PHE A 630 25.08 0.48 -8.80
N PRO A 631 25.89 0.22 -9.85
CA PRO A 631 26.80 -0.93 -9.89
C PRO A 631 28.13 -0.62 -9.20
N PHE A 632 28.13 -0.61 -7.87
CA PHE A 632 29.33 -0.31 -7.06
C PHE A 632 30.53 -1.19 -7.42
N HIS A 633 30.30 -2.46 -7.76
CA HIS A 633 31.35 -3.42 -8.12
C HIS A 633 32.12 -3.09 -9.39
N LYS A 634 31.58 -2.20 -10.23
CA LYS A 634 32.26 -1.73 -11.44
C LYS A 634 33.22 -0.55 -11.17
N ILE A 635 33.24 0.02 -9.95
CA ILE A 635 34.17 1.09 -9.58
C ILE A 635 35.58 0.51 -9.38
N LYS A 636 36.55 1.01 -10.14
CA LYS A 636 37.95 0.57 -10.08
C LYS A 636 38.80 1.38 -9.10
N ASP A 637 38.73 2.71 -9.18
CA ASP A 637 39.52 3.63 -8.34
C ASP A 637 38.75 4.06 -7.08
N VAL A 638 38.70 3.17 -6.09
CA VAL A 638 37.93 3.35 -4.85
C VAL A 638 38.33 4.60 -4.07
N ASP A 639 39.63 4.87 -3.97
CA ASP A 639 40.17 5.93 -3.11
C ASP A 639 39.89 7.35 -3.63
N HIS A 640 39.52 7.47 -4.91
CA HIS A 640 39.23 8.76 -5.56
C HIS A 640 37.81 8.83 -6.17
N ALA A 641 36.98 7.82 -5.89
CA ALA A 641 35.60 7.76 -6.35
C ALA A 641 34.65 8.37 -5.31
N LEU A 642 33.74 9.23 -5.78
CA LEU A 642 32.60 9.71 -5.01
C LEU A 642 31.32 9.40 -5.77
N VAL A 643 30.43 8.62 -5.16
CA VAL A 643 29.08 8.36 -5.68
C VAL A 643 28.12 9.40 -5.08
N VAL A 644 27.41 10.14 -5.93
CA VAL A 644 26.33 11.03 -5.52
C VAL A 644 25.01 10.39 -5.90
N THR A 645 24.14 10.19 -4.91
CA THR A 645 22.87 9.48 -5.06
C THR A 645 21.73 10.25 -4.43
N LYS A 646 20.52 9.93 -4.89
CA LYS A 646 19.24 10.28 -4.28
C LYS A 646 18.26 9.22 -4.77
N GLY A 647 17.28 8.86 -3.95
CA GLY A 647 16.31 7.86 -4.38
C GLY A 647 15.03 7.85 -3.58
N ASN A 648 14.01 7.25 -4.20
CA ASN A 648 12.72 7.01 -3.54
C ASN A 648 12.84 5.83 -2.57
N PRO A 649 12.25 5.93 -1.37
CA PRO A 649 12.36 4.91 -0.31
C PRO A 649 11.70 3.57 -0.64
N LEU A 650 10.98 3.47 -1.75
CA LEU A 650 10.24 2.28 -2.17
C LEU A 650 10.87 1.64 -3.41
N SER A 651 12.21 1.59 -3.44
CA SER A 651 12.98 0.95 -4.51
C SER A 651 13.22 -0.54 -4.23
N ILE A 652 13.88 -1.20 -5.18
CA ILE A 652 14.44 -2.55 -5.09
C ILE A 652 15.21 -2.80 -3.78
N GLN A 653 15.01 -3.99 -3.22
CA GLN A 653 15.75 -4.58 -2.09
C GLN A 653 16.92 -5.42 -2.63
N LEU A 654 18.01 -5.55 -1.86
CA LEU A 654 19.10 -6.50 -2.14
C LEU A 654 18.58 -7.94 -2.27
N SER A 655 17.54 -8.31 -1.53
CA SER A 655 16.91 -9.64 -1.64
C SER A 655 16.27 -9.89 -3.02
N ASP A 656 15.87 -8.85 -3.75
CA ASP A 656 15.36 -8.98 -5.12
C ASP A 656 16.48 -9.30 -6.14
N LEU A 657 17.73 -9.02 -5.75
CA LEU A 657 18.94 -9.29 -6.53
C LEU A 657 19.56 -10.64 -6.18
N LYS A 658 18.99 -11.37 -5.20
CA LYS A 658 19.51 -12.66 -4.77
C LYS A 658 19.60 -13.62 -5.96
N ASP A 659 20.67 -14.42 -5.99
CA ASP A 659 20.92 -15.43 -7.03
C ASP A 659 21.13 -14.86 -8.44
N THR A 660 21.54 -13.59 -8.55
CA THR A 660 21.88 -12.94 -9.83
C THR A 660 23.39 -12.72 -9.97
N PRO A 661 23.92 -12.64 -11.20
CA PRO A 661 25.31 -12.26 -11.43
C PRO A 661 25.69 -10.92 -10.80
N PHE A 662 24.74 -9.96 -10.75
CA PHE A 662 24.95 -8.67 -10.10
C PHE A 662 25.26 -8.84 -8.61
N SER A 663 24.45 -9.62 -7.90
CA SER A 663 24.66 -9.87 -6.46
C SER A 663 25.96 -10.61 -6.20
N ASP A 664 26.32 -11.59 -7.04
CA ASP A 664 27.58 -12.34 -6.91
C ASP A 664 28.80 -11.41 -7.11
N ALA A 665 28.74 -10.50 -8.08
CA ALA A 665 29.78 -9.50 -8.33
C ALA A 665 29.87 -8.46 -7.20
N LEU A 666 28.72 -7.99 -6.69
CA LEU A 666 28.64 -7.06 -5.56
C LEU A 666 29.21 -7.68 -4.28
N HIS A 667 28.86 -8.94 -4.00
CA HIS A 667 29.43 -9.72 -2.90
C HIS A 667 30.95 -9.79 -2.99
N THR A 668 31.47 -10.20 -4.15
CA THR A 668 32.91 -10.35 -4.39
C THR A 668 33.63 -9.01 -4.17
N TYR A 669 33.03 -7.92 -4.63
CA TYR A 669 33.60 -6.59 -4.51
C TYR A 669 33.72 -6.10 -3.06
N PHE A 670 32.67 -6.29 -2.26
CA PHE A 670 32.68 -5.85 -0.87
C PHE A 670 33.45 -6.80 0.06
N SER A 671 33.67 -8.05 -0.33
CA SER A 671 34.45 -9.02 0.46
C SER A 671 35.89 -8.56 0.74
N ASP A 672 36.45 -7.67 -0.07
CA ASP A 672 37.77 -7.05 0.14
C ASP A 672 37.75 -5.91 1.19
N GLU A 673 36.69 -5.80 1.99
CA GLU A 673 36.42 -4.72 2.96
C GLU A 673 36.41 -3.30 2.36
N LYS A 674 36.31 -3.18 1.03
CA LYS A 674 36.26 -1.90 0.30
C LYS A 674 35.02 -1.10 0.73
N ARG A 675 35.21 0.19 1.01
CA ARG A 675 34.12 1.13 1.31
C ARG A 675 34.17 2.29 0.34
N ILE A 676 33.07 2.53 -0.36
CA ILE A 676 32.96 3.60 -1.35
C ILE A 676 32.40 4.85 -0.70
N PHE A 677 33.02 6.01 -0.97
CA PHE A 677 32.48 7.31 -0.58
C PHE A 677 31.18 7.58 -1.32
N THR A 678 30.10 7.73 -0.57
CA THR A 678 28.75 7.90 -1.08
C THR A 678 28.09 9.08 -0.39
N PHE A 679 27.69 10.07 -1.18
CA PHE A 679 26.95 11.24 -0.72
C PHE A 679 25.50 11.15 -1.17
N ASN A 680 24.57 11.10 -0.21
CA ASN A 680 23.15 11.12 -0.50
C ASN A 680 22.58 12.54 -0.39
N LEU A 681 22.00 13.05 -1.48
CA LEU A 681 21.32 14.34 -1.47
C LEU A 681 20.08 14.31 -0.56
N THR A 682 19.78 15.42 0.11
CA THR A 682 18.58 15.55 0.95
C THR A 682 17.30 15.32 0.15
N GLY A 683 16.27 14.78 0.82
CA GLY A 683 14.93 14.59 0.23
C GLY A 683 14.60 13.16 -0.20
N GLY A 684 15.48 12.18 0.08
CA GLY A 684 15.17 10.76 -0.12
C GLY A 684 16.43 9.89 -0.15
N THR A 685 16.29 8.62 0.21
CA THR A 685 17.35 7.61 0.06
C THR A 685 16.67 6.31 -0.38
N SER A 686 17.20 5.68 -1.43
CA SER A 686 16.65 4.42 -1.94
C SER A 686 16.80 3.28 -0.93
N THR A 687 15.92 2.28 -0.99
CA THR A 687 16.00 1.03 -0.21
C THR A 687 17.37 0.37 -0.38
N TYR A 688 17.87 0.37 -1.61
CA TYR A 688 19.19 -0.15 -1.97
C TYR A 688 20.31 0.56 -1.18
N ILE A 689 20.39 1.89 -1.27
CA ILE A 689 21.42 2.67 -0.58
C ILE A 689 21.26 2.62 0.95
N ARG A 690 20.02 2.64 1.47
CA ARG A 690 19.75 2.46 2.91
C ARG A 690 20.30 1.13 3.42
N SER A 691 20.08 0.06 2.68
CA SER A 691 20.56 -1.27 3.06
C SER A 691 22.07 -1.35 3.06
N LEU A 692 22.74 -0.81 2.03
CA LEU A 692 24.20 -0.75 1.97
C LEU A 692 24.79 0.12 3.09
N ARG A 693 24.14 1.24 3.44
CA ARG A 693 24.54 2.09 4.57
C ARG A 693 24.40 1.36 5.90
N GLU A 694 23.26 0.72 6.14
CA GLU A 694 23.00 -0.01 7.38
C GLU A 694 24.00 -1.17 7.56
N LEU A 695 24.34 -1.85 6.46
CA LEU A 695 25.37 -2.89 6.40
C LEU A 695 26.82 -2.37 6.48
N ARG A 696 27.04 -1.07 6.66
CA ARG A 696 28.37 -0.44 6.83
C ARG A 696 29.36 -0.67 5.67
N VAL A 697 28.86 -0.95 4.46
CA VAL A 697 29.72 -1.14 3.27
C VAL A 697 30.03 0.17 2.53
N LEU A 698 29.50 1.31 3.00
CA LEU A 698 29.71 2.63 2.41
C LEU A 698 30.35 3.60 3.41
N HIS A 699 31.22 4.49 2.92
CA HIS A 699 31.51 5.74 3.62
C HIS A 699 30.40 6.73 3.28
N TYR A 700 29.47 6.92 4.21
CA TYR A 700 28.23 7.64 3.93
C TYR A 700 28.23 9.07 4.51
N ALA A 701 27.77 10.01 3.70
CA ALA A 701 27.40 11.36 4.12
C ALA A 701 26.09 11.77 3.45
N SER A 702 25.38 12.73 4.03
CA SER A 702 24.18 13.31 3.40
C SER A 702 24.09 14.81 3.63
N GLY A 703 23.48 15.51 2.67
CA GLY A 703 23.27 16.96 2.75
C GLY A 703 22.75 17.53 1.44
N ASP A 704 22.74 18.85 1.34
CA ASP A 704 22.42 19.55 0.10
C ASP A 704 23.62 19.62 -0.85
N THR A 705 23.40 20.19 -2.04
CA THR A 705 24.44 20.38 -3.05
C THR A 705 25.51 21.39 -2.64
N GLU A 706 25.20 22.33 -1.74
CA GLU A 706 26.18 23.27 -1.19
C GLU A 706 27.20 22.55 -0.30
N TYR A 707 26.72 21.69 0.60
CA TYR A 707 27.58 20.88 1.46
C TYR A 707 28.43 19.90 0.65
N LEU A 708 27.84 19.24 -0.37
CA LEU A 708 28.59 18.41 -1.32
C LEU A 708 29.74 19.18 -1.97
N ASN A 709 29.45 20.37 -2.50
CA ASN A 709 30.46 21.21 -3.15
C ASN A 709 31.56 21.65 -2.17
N LYS A 710 31.21 21.89 -0.91
CA LYS A 710 32.20 22.18 0.15
C LYS A 710 33.12 20.99 0.40
N LEU A 711 32.59 19.76 0.46
CA LEU A 711 33.38 18.54 0.65
C LEU A 711 34.36 18.32 -0.51
N ILE A 712 33.87 18.42 -1.76
CA ILE A 712 34.70 18.26 -2.97
C ILE A 712 35.82 19.31 -3.01
N LYS A 713 35.48 20.60 -2.81
CA LYS A 713 36.48 21.70 -2.87
C LYS A 713 37.51 21.64 -1.75
N SER A 714 37.12 21.20 -0.56
CA SER A 714 38.02 21.06 0.58
C SER A 714 38.85 19.77 0.55
N LYS A 715 38.56 18.86 -0.39
CA LYS A 715 39.15 17.52 -0.49
C LYS A 715 38.98 16.71 0.79
N THR A 716 37.79 16.80 1.40
CA THR A 716 37.49 16.12 2.64
C THR A 716 36.17 15.39 2.59
N PHE A 717 36.06 14.30 3.36
CA PHE A 717 34.82 13.54 3.50
C PHE A 717 34.63 13.07 4.95
N PRO A 718 33.43 13.19 5.54
CA PRO A 718 33.17 12.73 6.90
C PRO A 718 33.08 11.19 6.94
N THR A 719 33.74 10.59 7.92
CA THR A 719 33.78 9.15 8.14
C THR A 719 33.51 8.84 9.62
N ALA A 720 33.07 7.60 9.88
CA ALA A 720 32.93 7.08 11.23
C ALA A 720 34.01 6.05 11.53
N ASN A 721 34.59 6.15 12.72
CA ASN A 721 35.59 5.21 13.22
C ASN A 721 34.92 4.11 14.06
N GLU A 722 34.36 3.09 13.41
CA GLU A 722 33.73 1.95 14.10
C GLU A 722 34.71 0.79 14.30
N SER A 723 34.52 0.02 15.38
CA SER A 723 35.29 -1.18 15.70
C SER A 723 34.42 -2.19 16.45
N GLU A 724 34.97 -3.37 16.76
CA GLU A 724 34.33 -4.39 17.62
C GLU A 724 33.90 -3.89 19.01
N ASN A 725 34.45 -2.76 19.45
CA ASN A 725 34.21 -2.17 20.75
C ASN A 725 33.58 -0.78 20.64
N ARG A 726 33.22 -0.32 19.44
CA ARG A 726 32.66 1.01 19.20
C ARG A 726 31.75 1.04 17.99
N VAL A 727 30.47 1.36 18.21
CA VAL A 727 29.51 1.64 17.13
C VAL A 727 29.10 3.11 17.11
N VAL A 728 28.71 3.62 15.94
CA VAL A 728 28.24 4.99 15.75
C VAL A 728 26.76 4.99 15.37
N LEU A 729 25.98 5.83 16.05
CA LEU A 729 24.60 6.13 15.68
C LEU A 729 24.61 7.50 14.98
N HIS A 730 24.80 7.47 13.66
CA HIS A 730 25.09 8.64 12.83
C HIS A 730 24.08 9.76 13.02
N ASP A 731 22.80 9.47 12.86
CA ASP A 731 21.75 10.48 12.90
C ASP A 731 21.61 11.11 14.31
N ALA A 732 22.06 10.44 15.36
CA ALA A 732 22.04 10.94 16.74
C ALA A 732 23.32 11.67 17.17
N ASN A 733 24.36 11.69 16.33
CA ASN A 733 25.70 12.22 16.65
C ASN A 733 26.26 11.64 17.95
N VAL A 734 26.16 10.32 18.14
CA VAL A 734 26.69 9.60 19.31
C VAL A 734 27.44 8.34 18.93
N ALA A 735 28.29 7.89 19.84
CA ALA A 735 28.91 6.57 19.76
C ALA A 735 28.69 5.81 21.07
N ILE A 736 28.54 4.49 20.95
CA ILE A 736 28.47 3.58 22.09
C ILE A 736 29.74 2.75 22.11
N THR A 737 30.45 2.77 23.23
CA THR A 737 31.66 1.99 23.46
C THR A 737 31.39 0.82 24.40
N LYS A 738 31.89 -0.36 24.04
CA LYS A 738 31.84 -1.60 24.83
C LYS A 738 33.22 -1.83 25.44
N THR A 739 33.28 -1.95 26.76
CA THR A 739 34.51 -2.29 27.51
C THR A 739 34.26 -3.47 28.44
N VAL A 740 35.30 -4.18 28.85
CA VAL A 740 35.19 -5.23 29.87
C VAL A 740 34.79 -4.57 31.20
N SER A 741 33.79 -5.12 31.89
CA SER A 741 33.33 -4.58 33.17
C SER A 741 34.41 -4.71 34.26
N ASP A 742 34.53 -3.68 35.08
CA ASP A 742 35.31 -3.76 36.30
C ASP A 742 34.71 -4.80 37.27
N PRO A 743 35.54 -5.50 38.07
CA PRO A 743 35.07 -6.49 39.04
C PRO A 743 34.28 -5.89 40.22
N THR A 744 34.27 -4.56 40.36
CA THR A 744 33.42 -3.85 41.33
C THR A 744 32.01 -3.65 40.78
N PRO A 745 30.93 -3.79 41.59
CA PRO A 745 29.57 -3.57 41.10
C PRO A 745 29.41 -2.14 40.57
N ASN A 746 29.25 -1.99 39.25
CA ASN A 746 28.94 -0.72 38.63
C ASN A 746 27.45 -0.42 38.80
N ILE A 747 27.11 0.76 39.31
CA ILE A 747 25.73 1.23 39.34
C ILE A 747 25.33 1.57 37.90
N ASN A 748 24.32 0.88 37.38
CA ASN A 748 23.73 1.18 36.08
C ASN A 748 22.97 2.51 36.15
N THR A 749 23.41 3.48 35.36
CA THR A 749 22.82 4.83 35.28
C THR A 749 22.07 5.05 33.96
N ALA A 750 22.21 4.14 33.00
CA ALA A 750 21.48 4.08 31.75
C ALA A 750 20.66 2.77 31.66
N PRO A 751 19.57 2.74 30.88
CA PRO A 751 18.78 1.53 30.69
C PRO A 751 19.49 0.53 29.76
N ASP A 752 19.01 -0.71 29.78
CA ASP A 752 19.51 -1.84 28.99
C ASP A 752 19.51 -1.59 27.47
N HIS A 753 18.69 -0.67 26.99
CA HIS A 753 18.64 -0.21 25.60
C HIS A 753 19.99 0.20 25.01
N LEU A 754 20.97 0.65 25.82
CA LEU A 754 22.33 0.92 25.31
C LEU A 754 23.02 -0.34 24.79
N ALA A 755 22.94 -1.45 25.52
CA ALA A 755 23.50 -2.73 25.08
C ALA A 755 22.77 -3.24 23.84
N ARG A 756 21.44 -3.06 23.77
CA ARG A 756 20.62 -3.47 22.62
C ARG A 756 21.01 -2.69 21.35
N LEU A 757 21.14 -1.37 21.44
CA LEU A 757 21.58 -0.53 20.33
C LEU A 757 23.00 -0.90 19.88
N PHE A 758 23.92 -1.14 20.83
CA PHE A 758 25.27 -1.58 20.51
C PHE A 758 25.25 -2.91 19.74
N SER A 759 24.62 -3.95 20.30
CA SER A 759 24.62 -5.29 19.71
C SER A 759 23.97 -5.32 18.34
N TYR A 760 22.83 -4.64 18.15
CA TYR A 760 22.23 -4.58 16.81
C TYR A 760 23.17 -3.93 15.79
N ASN A 761 23.75 -2.76 16.09
CA ASN A 761 24.61 -2.06 15.14
C ASN A 761 25.94 -2.81 14.89
N ASP A 762 26.48 -3.52 15.90
CA ASP A 762 27.66 -4.36 15.70
C ASP A 762 27.33 -5.62 14.88
N ILE A 763 26.17 -6.25 15.08
CA ILE A 763 25.69 -7.33 14.21
C ILE A 763 25.54 -6.84 12.77
N MET A 764 24.99 -5.65 12.54
CA MET A 764 24.88 -5.10 11.18
C MET A 764 26.26 -4.87 10.54
N ARG A 765 27.22 -4.32 11.32
CA ARG A 765 28.61 -4.13 10.89
C ARG A 765 29.30 -5.45 10.54
N GLN A 766 29.11 -6.50 11.34
CA GLN A 766 29.69 -7.82 11.11
C GLN A 766 28.99 -8.58 9.96
N THR A 767 27.68 -8.39 9.80
CA THR A 767 26.89 -9.02 8.72
C THR A 767 27.17 -8.35 7.37
N GLY A 768 27.56 -7.08 7.36
CA GLY A 768 27.69 -6.24 6.16
C GLY A 768 28.31 -6.91 4.94
N TYR A 769 29.54 -7.38 5.10
CA TYR A 769 30.31 -8.02 4.03
C TYR A 769 29.80 -9.42 3.65
N HIS A 770 29.11 -10.08 4.58
CA HIS A 770 28.61 -11.45 4.41
C HIS A 770 27.14 -11.52 4.01
N HIS A 771 26.38 -10.42 4.07
CA HIS A 771 24.95 -10.38 3.78
C HIS A 771 24.63 -10.91 2.36
N PHE A 772 25.57 -10.70 1.43
CA PHE A 772 25.43 -11.13 0.05
C PHE A 772 25.82 -12.61 -0.18
N GLN A 773 26.32 -13.31 0.84
CA GLN A 773 26.61 -14.74 0.74
C GLN A 773 25.30 -15.54 0.73
N LYS A 774 25.21 -16.50 -0.20
CA LYS A 774 24.09 -17.44 -0.22
C LYS A 774 24.10 -18.24 1.08
N GLU A 775 22.97 -18.20 1.80
CA GLU A 775 22.74 -18.96 3.03
C GLU A 775 23.70 -18.63 4.19
N TYR A 776 24.10 -17.36 4.32
CA TYR A 776 24.89 -16.92 5.47
C TYR A 776 24.18 -17.21 6.79
N THR A 777 24.81 -18.05 7.60
CA THR A 777 24.40 -18.34 8.97
C THR A 777 25.61 -18.16 9.87
N ASN A 778 25.40 -17.49 11.00
CA ASN A 778 26.45 -17.28 12.00
C ASN A 778 25.84 -17.45 13.38
N ASP A 779 26.03 -18.64 13.96
CA ASP A 779 25.46 -19.01 15.25
C ASP A 779 25.93 -18.09 16.39
N ASN A 780 27.13 -17.52 16.29
CA ASN A 780 27.63 -16.56 17.27
C ASN A 780 26.83 -15.25 17.21
N LEU A 781 26.57 -14.72 16.01
CA LEU A 781 25.76 -13.51 15.83
C LEU A 781 24.29 -13.75 16.20
N VAL A 782 23.75 -14.93 15.91
CA VAL A 782 22.40 -15.32 16.38
C VAL A 782 22.35 -15.37 17.91
N THR A 783 23.40 -15.90 18.55
CA THR A 783 23.50 -15.95 20.02
C THR A 783 23.66 -14.56 20.62
N GLU A 784 24.46 -13.68 20.02
CA GLU A 784 24.57 -12.27 20.42
C GLU A 784 23.22 -11.57 20.33
N ALA A 785 22.52 -11.75 19.20
CA ALA A 785 21.18 -11.22 19.00
C ALA A 785 20.23 -11.71 20.11
N ALA A 786 20.26 -13.02 20.41
CA ALA A 786 19.45 -13.67 21.44
C ALA A 786 19.74 -13.15 22.85
N LYS A 787 21.00 -12.94 23.21
CA LYS A 787 21.38 -12.33 24.50
C LYS A 787 20.84 -10.91 24.64
N ALA A 788 20.99 -10.09 23.60
CA ALA A 788 20.55 -8.70 23.60
C ALA A 788 19.05 -8.53 23.29
N TYR A 789 18.36 -9.60 22.85
CA TYR A 789 16.97 -9.56 22.41
C TYR A 789 16.74 -8.50 21.31
N VAL A 790 17.53 -8.59 20.24
CA VAL A 790 17.48 -7.66 19.10
C VAL A 790 17.14 -8.40 17.82
N VAL A 791 16.11 -7.93 17.11
CA VAL A 791 15.75 -8.47 15.79
C VAL A 791 16.75 -7.97 14.75
N SER A 792 17.28 -8.88 13.93
CA SER A 792 18.35 -8.61 12.95
C SER A 792 18.14 -9.46 11.68
N PRO A 793 18.98 -9.32 10.63
CA PRO A 793 18.91 -10.17 9.44
C PRO A 793 18.96 -11.69 9.75
N LEU A 794 19.61 -12.06 10.87
CA LEU A 794 19.84 -13.45 11.29
C LEU A 794 18.85 -13.95 12.37
N SER A 795 18.06 -13.06 12.97
CA SER A 795 17.23 -13.37 14.14
C SER A 795 15.81 -12.81 14.05
N SER A 796 14.88 -13.32 14.85
CA SER A 796 13.47 -12.92 14.86
C SER A 796 12.83 -13.18 16.21
N LEU A 797 11.84 -12.36 16.60
CA LEU A 797 10.99 -12.65 17.78
C LEU A 797 9.75 -13.41 17.32
N ILE A 798 9.38 -14.44 18.07
CA ILE A 798 8.16 -15.20 17.83
C ILE A 798 7.40 -15.44 19.14
N VAL A 799 6.10 -15.17 19.10
CA VAL A 799 5.12 -15.54 20.12
C VAL A 799 4.43 -16.81 19.66
N LEU A 800 4.40 -17.83 20.52
CA LEU A 800 3.66 -19.07 20.34
C LEU A 800 2.69 -19.25 21.50
N GLU A 801 1.59 -19.97 21.25
CA GLU A 801 0.52 -20.20 22.22
C GLU A 801 0.98 -20.99 23.45
N THR A 802 1.80 -22.03 23.26
CA THR A 802 2.15 -22.98 24.33
C THR A 802 3.66 -23.23 24.47
N GLN A 803 4.10 -23.58 25.67
CA GLN A 803 5.49 -23.99 25.93
C GLN A 803 5.87 -25.26 25.13
N ALA A 804 4.92 -26.16 24.89
CA ALA A 804 5.14 -27.36 24.10
C ALA A 804 5.48 -27.03 22.64
N ASP A 805 4.93 -25.94 22.09
CA ASP A 805 5.28 -25.46 20.75
C ASP A 805 6.73 -24.95 20.71
N TYR A 806 7.13 -24.17 21.71
CA TYR A 806 8.52 -23.73 21.85
C TYR A 806 9.49 -24.90 21.92
N ASP A 807 9.19 -25.91 22.75
CA ASP A 807 10.01 -27.12 22.86
C ASP A 807 10.05 -27.92 21.55
N ARG A 808 8.92 -28.03 20.84
CA ARG A 808 8.79 -28.74 19.56
C ARG A 808 9.69 -28.15 18.48
N PHE A 809 9.75 -26.83 18.35
CA PHE A 809 10.60 -26.16 17.37
C PHE A 809 12.03 -25.91 17.86
N GLY A 810 12.37 -26.39 19.07
CA GLY A 810 13.69 -26.16 19.66
C GLY A 810 14.00 -24.68 19.83
N ILE A 811 12.99 -23.90 20.20
CA ILE A 811 13.08 -22.46 20.47
C ILE A 811 13.09 -22.30 22.00
N LYS A 812 14.21 -21.82 22.52
CA LYS A 812 14.42 -21.60 23.95
C LYS A 812 15.20 -20.32 24.14
N ASP A 813 14.94 -19.65 25.25
CA ASP A 813 15.81 -18.58 25.70
C ASP A 813 17.23 -19.09 25.93
N VAL A 814 18.20 -18.30 25.50
CA VAL A 814 19.60 -18.54 25.87
C VAL A 814 19.80 -18.17 27.34
N ASN A 815 20.85 -18.71 27.97
CA ASN A 815 21.16 -18.34 29.34
C ASN A 815 21.69 -16.89 29.40
N ASN A 816 21.32 -16.15 30.45
CA ASN A 816 21.77 -14.78 30.70
C ASN A 816 21.42 -13.80 29.56
N THR A 817 20.14 -13.43 29.45
CA THR A 817 19.63 -12.51 28.42
C THR A 817 19.09 -11.23 29.04
N LEU A 818 18.94 -10.19 28.22
CA LEU A 818 18.20 -8.98 28.59
C LEU A 818 16.69 -9.19 28.60
N GLY A 819 16.20 -10.31 28.08
CA GLY A 819 14.77 -10.58 27.94
C GLY A 819 14.06 -9.63 26.98
N ASN A 820 12.76 -9.87 26.82
CA ASN A 820 11.86 -9.00 26.07
C ASN A 820 11.80 -7.61 26.75
N ALA A 821 12.15 -6.56 26.00
CA ALA A 821 12.29 -5.21 26.56
C ALA A 821 11.00 -4.74 27.25
N SER A 822 11.13 -4.05 28.37
CA SER A 822 9.99 -3.52 29.10
C SER A 822 10.30 -2.20 29.77
N LYS A 823 9.26 -1.38 29.88
CA LYS A 823 9.27 -0.06 30.52
C LYS A 823 9.57 -0.04 32.02
N GLN A 824 9.61 -1.19 32.70
CA GLN A 824 9.94 -1.31 34.13
C GLN A 824 11.41 -1.66 34.38
N SER A 825 12.20 -1.91 33.34
CA SER A 825 13.62 -2.32 33.41
C SER A 825 14.59 -1.16 33.72
N THR A 826 14.11 -0.05 34.28
CA THR A 826 14.97 1.08 34.63
C THR A 826 15.76 0.77 35.90
N GLY A 827 16.95 0.19 35.74
CA GLY A 827 18.03 0.17 36.74
C GLY A 827 17.66 -0.38 38.12
N ALA A 828 17.61 -1.71 38.25
CA ALA A 828 17.68 -2.47 39.50
C ALA A 828 16.94 -1.85 40.71
N VAL A 829 15.62 -1.86 40.68
CA VAL A 829 14.80 -1.85 41.91
C VAL A 829 14.13 -3.22 42.00
N PRO A 830 14.40 -4.03 43.05
CA PRO A 830 13.83 -5.36 43.17
C PRO A 830 12.31 -5.34 43.11
N GLU A 831 11.70 -6.35 42.50
CA GLU A 831 10.24 -6.48 42.50
C GLU A 831 9.70 -6.66 43.93
N PRO A 832 8.42 -6.35 44.23
CA PRO A 832 7.87 -6.48 45.58
C PRO A 832 8.05 -7.88 46.19
N HIS A 833 8.05 -8.92 45.37
CA HIS A 833 8.28 -10.29 45.81
C HIS A 833 9.77 -10.59 46.09
N GLU A 834 10.69 -9.94 45.38
CA GLU A 834 12.13 -9.97 45.68
C GLU A 834 12.45 -9.21 46.97
N TRP A 835 11.77 -8.07 47.22
CA TRP A 835 11.83 -7.40 48.53
C TRP A 835 11.36 -8.30 49.66
N ILE A 836 10.28 -9.04 49.45
CA ILE A 836 9.79 -10.03 50.43
C ILE A 836 10.86 -11.10 50.65
N MET A 837 11.51 -11.62 49.60
CA MET A 837 12.59 -12.60 49.73
C MET A 837 13.82 -12.04 50.47
N ILE A 838 14.23 -10.81 50.18
CA ILE A 838 15.35 -10.14 50.86
C ILE A 838 15.02 -9.94 52.35
N ILE A 839 13.79 -9.51 52.65
CA ILE A 839 13.29 -9.38 54.03
C ILE A 839 13.26 -10.75 54.71
N LEU A 840 12.79 -11.79 54.04
CA LEU A 840 12.74 -13.16 54.58
C LEU A 840 14.14 -13.71 54.85
N CYS A 841 15.08 -13.55 53.92
CA CYS A 841 16.49 -13.90 54.11
C CYS A 841 17.10 -13.11 55.27
N GLY A 842 16.81 -11.81 55.38
CA GLY A 842 17.23 -10.98 56.52
C GLY A 842 16.68 -11.47 57.85
N ILE A 843 15.40 -11.86 57.90
CA ILE A 843 14.75 -12.43 59.08
C ILE A 843 15.36 -13.79 59.43
N ILE A 844 15.65 -14.64 58.45
CA ILE A 844 16.29 -15.95 58.66
C ILE A 844 17.69 -15.76 59.24
N ILE A 845 18.50 -14.85 58.67
CA ILE A 845 19.85 -14.54 59.18
C ILE A 845 19.77 -13.99 60.61
N LEU A 846 18.85 -13.08 60.89
CA LEU A 846 18.62 -12.55 62.24
C LEU A 846 18.18 -13.65 63.21
N TYR A 847 17.25 -14.52 62.81
CA TYR A 847 16.79 -15.65 63.62
C TYR A 847 17.94 -16.59 64.00
N PHE A 848 18.82 -16.94 63.05
CA PHE A 848 19.98 -17.78 63.34
C PHE A 848 21.03 -17.05 64.20
N LYS A 849 21.17 -15.73 64.05
CA LYS A 849 22.08 -14.92 64.86
C LYS A 849 21.61 -14.70 66.31
N PHE A 850 20.29 -14.72 66.56
CA PHE A 850 19.70 -14.62 67.90
C PHE A 850 19.45 -15.99 68.57
N LYS A 851 19.71 -17.09 67.86
CA LYS A 851 19.60 -18.46 68.38
C LYS A 851 20.95 -19.07 68.80
N GLN A 852 22.07 -18.44 68.44
CA GLN A 852 23.37 -18.59 69.09
C GLN A 852 23.44 -17.65 70.30
#